data_AF-A0A3D2YV15-F1
#
_entry.id   AF-A0A3D2YV15-F1
#
_cell.length_a   1.000
_cell.length_b   1.000
_cell.length_c   1.000
_cell.angle_alpha   90.00
_cell.angle_beta   90.00
_cell.angle_gamma   90.00
#
_symmetry.space_group_name_H-M   'P 1'
#
loop_
_entity.id
_entity.type
_entity.pdbx_description
1 polymer ?
#
loop_
_entity_poly.entity_id
_entity_poly.type
_entity_poly.pdbx_seq_one_letter_code
_entity_poly.pdbx_strand_id
1 'polypeptide(L)'
;MESIIVALAAGGAALLFAAITAFRVLNADAGNQRMRTIGDAISSGAATFLRREYLVLAPFVIVVAAGLWVLIDWWTLDADVPETAISYLVGTVCSATAGFIGMNVAVRANVRTAAAAMHGLNPALRIAFSSGSVMGITVVGIGLLGVTLLYIIFQDVTVVAGFGMGASSIALFARVGGGIFTKAADVGSDLVGKVEAGIPEDDPRNPGVIADNVGDNVGDVAGMGADLFESYVSSIIAAMALAAAASWKADAAVLPLMLAGAGIVAAILGTFVVRSSEQADFGQLLWALRKGIFAAAILLVIFALVIILSMDMEIKWFWAIVVGLGAGIIIGSSTEYYTSYEYGPTQQVAETSQTGAATVMISGIATGMVSTVIPLVAVGVTIIVAFELAGFYGVALAGVGLLSTLGITLATDAYGPVADNAGGIAEQAQLDPEVRQRTDALDALGNTTAATGKGFAIGSAALTSLALLAAYATAAGIGTVDLLKHTTIVGVLVGAMLPFLFSAFTMKAVGRAAMSIVNEVRRQFREIPGLMEGNTEPDYTECVDIATKGALREMIVPGVMAVAAPLAVGFILGVESLGGMLIGSVGAGFMLAIMMATAGGTWDNAKKYVELGHFGGKGSDAHKAAVEGDVVGDPFKDTSGPSLNILLKLMAIVSLVFAPVFLEVTPLIDKI
;
A
#
# COMPACT_ATOMS: atom_id res chain seq x y z
N MET A 1 3.62 19.45 26.44
CA MET A 1 2.23 19.83 26.07
C MET A 1 2.21 20.72 24.83
N GLU A 2 3.04 21.78 24.76
CA GLU A 2 3.14 22.65 23.58
C GLU A 2 3.50 21.89 22.28
N SER A 3 4.46 20.97 22.32
CA SER A 3 4.84 20.14 21.16
C SER A 3 3.70 19.25 20.65
N ILE A 4 2.86 18.75 21.56
CA ILE A 4 1.70 17.91 21.20
C ILE A 4 0.62 18.76 20.48
N ILE A 5 0.44 20.02 20.88
CA ILE A 5 -0.48 20.95 20.21
C ILE A 5 -0.04 21.22 18.77
N VAL A 6 1.27 21.31 18.52
CA VAL A 6 1.82 21.47 17.15
C VAL A 6 1.45 20.26 16.28
N ALA A 7 1.57 19.03 16.80
CA ALA A 7 1.17 17.83 16.08
C ALA A 7 -0.34 17.82 15.75
N LEU A 8 -1.19 18.21 16.71
CA LEU A 8 -2.64 18.36 16.48
C LEU A 8 -2.94 19.43 15.42
N ALA A 9 -2.29 20.59 15.49
CA ALA A 9 -2.46 21.67 14.53
C ALA A 9 -2.03 21.25 13.12
N ALA A 10 -0.92 20.52 12.99
CA ALA A 10 -0.47 19.98 11.71
C ALA A 10 -1.48 18.96 11.13
N GLY A 11 -1.99 18.05 11.94
CA GLY A 11 -3.03 17.10 11.53
C GLY A 11 -4.33 17.79 11.10
N GLY A 12 -4.78 18.81 11.84
CA GLY A 12 -5.94 19.63 11.47
C GLY A 12 -5.72 20.42 10.17
N ALA A 13 -4.52 21.00 9.99
CA ALA A 13 -4.15 21.71 8.77
C ALA A 13 -4.11 20.77 7.55
N ALA A 14 -3.65 19.53 7.71
CA ALA A 14 -3.73 18.49 6.69
C ALA A 14 -5.18 18.25 6.24
N LEU A 15 -6.10 17.97 7.17
CA LEU A 15 -7.49 17.70 6.82
C LEU A 15 -8.18 18.90 6.17
N LEU A 16 -7.88 20.12 6.63
CA LEU A 16 -8.37 21.34 6.00
C LEU A 16 -7.85 21.48 4.57
N PHE A 17 -6.55 21.28 4.34
CA PHE A 17 -5.95 21.31 3.01
C PHE A 17 -6.55 20.23 2.09
N ALA A 18 -6.72 19.01 2.59
CA ALA A 18 -7.35 17.91 1.86
C ALA A 18 -8.80 18.25 1.48
N ALA A 19 -9.59 18.82 2.40
CA ALA A 19 -10.97 19.23 2.13
C ALA A 19 -11.06 20.35 1.07
N ILE A 20 -10.19 21.36 1.16
CA ILE A 20 -10.12 22.45 0.16
C ILE A 20 -9.74 21.88 -1.22
N THR A 21 -8.77 20.97 -1.26
CA THR A 21 -8.31 20.34 -2.51
C THR A 21 -9.38 19.44 -3.10
N ALA A 22 -10.06 18.63 -2.28
CA ALA A 22 -11.20 17.82 -2.70
C ALA A 22 -12.32 18.68 -3.28
N PHE A 23 -12.67 19.80 -2.63
CA PHE A 23 -13.69 20.71 -3.16
C PHE A 23 -13.31 21.27 -4.53
N ARG A 24 -12.03 21.61 -4.75
CA ARG A 24 -11.54 22.06 -6.06
C ARG A 24 -11.66 20.97 -7.13
N VAL A 25 -11.26 19.74 -6.80
CA VAL A 25 -11.36 18.60 -7.71
C VAL A 25 -12.83 18.32 -8.05
N LEU A 26 -13.71 18.23 -7.05
CA LEU A 26 -15.12 17.90 -7.25
C LEU A 26 -15.91 18.96 -8.03
N ASN A 27 -15.47 20.22 -8.01
CA ASN A 27 -16.06 21.30 -8.82
C ASN A 27 -15.54 21.37 -10.26
N ALA A 28 -14.51 20.59 -10.62
CA ALA A 28 -14.05 20.51 -12.00
C ALA A 28 -15.12 19.84 -12.89
N ASP A 29 -15.09 20.17 -14.18
CA ASP A 29 -16.05 19.64 -15.15
C ASP A 29 -15.92 18.12 -15.27
N ALA A 30 -17.06 17.43 -15.29
CA ALA A 30 -17.16 15.98 -15.42
C ALA A 30 -17.44 15.55 -16.88
N GLY A 31 -17.26 16.45 -17.84
CA GLY A 31 -17.40 16.16 -19.26
C GLY A 31 -18.84 15.89 -19.69
N ASN A 32 -18.98 15.11 -20.77
CA ASN A 32 -20.26 14.84 -21.42
C ASN A 32 -21.11 13.78 -20.68
N GLN A 33 -22.36 13.60 -21.12
CA GLN A 33 -23.30 12.69 -20.47
C GLN A 33 -22.83 11.23 -20.45
N ARG A 34 -22.18 10.75 -21.53
CA ARG A 34 -21.68 9.37 -21.62
C ARG A 34 -20.57 9.12 -20.60
N MET A 35 -19.63 10.05 -20.48
CA MET A 35 -18.57 10.01 -19.46
C MET A 35 -19.15 10.00 -18.05
N ARG A 36 -20.17 10.81 -17.78
CA ARG A 36 -20.85 10.85 -16.47
C ARG A 36 -21.51 9.51 -16.14
N THR A 37 -22.22 8.90 -17.08
CA THR A 37 -22.85 7.59 -16.87
C THR A 37 -21.82 6.50 -16.53
N ILE A 38 -20.68 6.46 -17.24
CA ILE A 38 -19.60 5.52 -16.95
C ILE A 38 -18.99 5.80 -15.56
N GLY A 39 -18.68 7.06 -15.26
CA GLY A 39 -18.16 7.46 -13.96
C GLY A 39 -19.11 7.12 -12.80
N ASP A 40 -20.41 7.27 -12.99
CA ASP A 40 -21.43 6.91 -12.00
C ASP A 40 -21.51 5.39 -11.79
N ALA A 41 -21.35 4.59 -12.85
CA ALA A 41 -21.28 3.13 -12.76
C ALA A 41 -20.06 2.67 -11.93
N ILE A 42 -18.88 3.22 -12.22
CA ILE A 42 -17.65 2.95 -11.45
C ILE A 42 -17.83 3.40 -9.99
N SER A 43 -18.39 4.59 -9.75
CA SER A 43 -18.65 5.11 -8.40
C SER A 43 -19.61 4.23 -7.60
N SER A 44 -20.69 3.77 -8.21
CA SER A 44 -21.65 2.87 -7.59
C SER A 44 -21.04 1.51 -7.27
N GLY A 45 -20.26 0.94 -8.20
CA GLY A 45 -19.56 -0.32 -8.01
C GLY A 45 -18.56 -0.27 -6.86
N ALA A 46 -17.68 0.74 -6.84
CA ALA A 46 -16.67 0.91 -5.80
C ALA A 46 -17.29 1.14 -4.41
N ALA A 47 -18.35 1.96 -4.32
CA ALA A 47 -19.07 2.18 -3.07
C ALA A 47 -19.77 0.91 -2.57
N THR A 48 -20.33 0.11 -3.49
CA THR A 48 -21.00 -1.16 -3.16
C THR A 48 -20.00 -2.20 -2.64
N PHE A 49 -18.84 -2.31 -3.28
CA PHE A 49 -17.78 -3.21 -2.84
C PHE A 49 -17.30 -2.86 -1.42
N LEU A 50 -16.86 -1.62 -1.18
CA LEU A 50 -16.37 -1.23 0.15
C LEU A 50 -17.44 -1.40 1.23
N ARG A 51 -18.70 -1.08 0.93
CA ARG A 51 -19.79 -1.30 1.89
C ARG A 51 -19.92 -2.77 2.26
N ARG A 52 -19.87 -3.67 1.26
CA ARG A 52 -19.95 -5.12 1.50
C ARG A 52 -18.71 -5.62 2.24
N GLU A 53 -17.52 -5.15 1.88
CA GLU A 53 -16.27 -5.46 2.57
C GLU A 53 -16.35 -5.10 4.05
N TYR A 54 -16.70 -3.86 4.38
CA TYR A 54 -16.77 -3.42 5.77
C TYR A 54 -17.86 -4.15 6.57
N LEU A 55 -18.97 -4.52 5.95
CA LEU A 55 -20.01 -5.34 6.59
C LEU A 55 -19.51 -6.76 6.89
N VAL A 56 -18.73 -7.36 5.99
CA VAL A 56 -18.13 -8.69 6.19
C VAL A 56 -17.02 -8.65 7.25
N LEU A 57 -16.29 -7.55 7.34
CA LEU A 57 -15.22 -7.37 8.33
C LEU A 57 -15.73 -7.00 9.73
N ALA A 58 -16.90 -6.38 9.86
CA ALA A 58 -17.44 -5.95 11.15
C ALA A 58 -17.50 -7.08 12.22
N PRO A 59 -17.99 -8.31 11.92
CA PRO A 59 -17.94 -9.42 12.87
C PRO A 59 -16.52 -9.76 13.33
N PHE A 60 -15.55 -9.76 12.40
CA PHE A 60 -14.15 -10.03 12.74
C PHE A 60 -13.59 -8.96 13.70
N VAL A 61 -13.81 -7.68 13.39
CA VAL A 61 -13.39 -6.55 14.23
C VAL A 61 -14.00 -6.66 15.64
N ILE A 62 -15.29 -6.99 15.73
CA ILE A 62 -15.98 -7.16 17.02
C ILE A 62 -15.38 -8.31 17.83
N VAL A 63 -15.08 -9.44 17.18
CA VAL A 63 -14.48 -10.61 17.86
C VAL A 63 -13.07 -10.27 18.37
N VAL A 64 -12.26 -9.59 17.57
CA VAL A 64 -10.92 -9.16 17.99
C VAL A 64 -11.00 -8.14 19.13
N ALA A 65 -11.87 -7.13 19.03
CA ALA A 65 -12.06 -6.15 20.09
C ALA A 65 -12.53 -6.78 21.41
N ALA A 66 -13.46 -7.75 21.34
CA ALA A 66 -13.88 -8.52 22.51
C ALA A 66 -12.74 -9.36 23.09
N GLY A 67 -11.89 -9.95 22.24
CA GLY A 67 -10.69 -10.67 22.65
C GLY A 67 -9.68 -9.77 23.36
N LEU A 68 -9.42 -8.57 22.83
CA LEU A 68 -8.56 -7.57 23.46
C LEU A 68 -9.12 -7.13 24.82
N TRP A 69 -10.43 -6.85 24.90
CA TRP A 69 -11.07 -6.49 26.16
C TRP A 69 -10.94 -7.59 27.20
N VAL A 70 -11.31 -8.83 26.85
CA VAL A 70 -11.33 -9.94 27.81
C VAL A 70 -9.91 -10.36 28.21
N LEU A 71 -9.01 -10.54 27.25
CA LEU A 71 -7.69 -11.12 27.51
C LEU A 71 -6.67 -10.10 28.00
N ILE A 72 -6.72 -8.87 27.51
CA ILE A 72 -5.73 -7.83 27.86
C ILE A 72 -6.29 -6.94 28.95
N ASP A 73 -7.32 -6.16 28.62
CA ASP A 73 -7.80 -5.10 29.52
C ASP A 73 -8.33 -5.69 30.83
N TRP A 74 -9.21 -6.70 30.77
CA TRP A 74 -9.83 -7.27 31.96
C TRP A 74 -8.95 -8.32 32.66
N TRP A 75 -8.45 -9.31 31.93
CA TRP A 75 -7.75 -10.45 32.55
C TRP A 75 -6.31 -10.13 32.98
N THR A 76 -5.55 -9.42 32.15
CA THR A 76 -4.12 -9.18 32.40
C THR A 76 -3.86 -7.83 33.08
N LEU A 77 -4.55 -6.76 32.66
CA LEU A 77 -4.30 -5.41 33.16
C LEU A 77 -5.22 -4.99 34.32
N ASP A 78 -6.28 -5.77 34.61
CA ASP A 78 -7.31 -5.45 35.61
C ASP A 78 -7.88 -4.02 35.43
N ALA A 79 -8.03 -3.60 34.17
CA ALA A 79 -8.48 -2.27 33.80
C ALA A 79 -10.01 -2.18 33.82
N ASP A 80 -10.53 -1.17 34.53
CA ASP A 80 -11.98 -0.88 34.59
C ASP A 80 -12.55 -0.45 33.23
N VAL A 81 -11.71 0.16 32.39
CA VAL A 81 -12.05 0.65 31.05
C VAL A 81 -11.28 -0.17 30.02
N PRO A 82 -11.93 -0.62 28.94
CA PRO A 82 -11.26 -1.42 27.90
C PRO A 82 -10.43 -0.52 26.95
N GLU A 83 -9.36 0.08 27.47
CA GLU A 83 -8.60 1.11 26.76
C GLU A 83 -7.91 0.57 25.50
N THR A 84 -7.32 -0.63 25.55
CA THR A 84 -6.69 -1.25 24.39
C THR A 84 -7.73 -1.61 23.32
N ALA A 85 -8.87 -2.17 23.72
CA ALA A 85 -9.95 -2.48 22.77
C ALA A 85 -10.57 -1.21 22.15
N ILE A 86 -10.72 -0.12 22.91
CA ILE A 86 -11.16 1.19 22.39
C ILE A 86 -10.15 1.71 21.37
N SER A 87 -8.86 1.68 21.70
CA SER A 87 -7.80 2.13 20.80
C SER A 87 -7.79 1.34 19.49
N TYR A 88 -7.96 0.02 19.57
CA TYR A 88 -8.15 -0.85 18.40
C TYR A 88 -9.32 -0.41 17.53
N LEU A 89 -10.51 -0.21 18.10
CA LEU A 89 -11.69 0.22 17.35
C LEU A 89 -11.49 1.59 16.69
N VAL A 90 -10.86 2.54 17.39
CA VAL A 90 -10.54 3.86 16.81
C VAL A 90 -9.57 3.70 15.63
N GLY A 91 -8.53 2.88 15.77
CA GLY A 91 -7.58 2.59 14.68
C GLY A 91 -8.23 1.97 13.45
N THR A 92 -9.11 0.99 13.66
CA THR A 92 -9.92 0.35 12.62
C THR A 92 -10.79 1.38 11.89
N VAL A 93 -11.53 2.22 12.63
CA VAL A 93 -12.41 3.24 12.04
C VAL A 93 -11.61 4.29 11.28
N CYS A 94 -10.49 4.76 11.83
CA CYS A 94 -9.62 5.74 11.18
C CYS A 94 -9.02 5.20 9.88
N SER A 95 -8.51 3.96 9.87
CA SER A 95 -7.97 3.31 8.68
C SER A 95 -9.04 3.15 7.59
N ALA A 96 -10.21 2.61 7.95
CA ALA A 96 -11.35 2.47 7.04
C ALA A 96 -11.83 3.82 6.47
N THR A 97 -11.82 4.87 7.30
CA THR A 97 -12.22 6.23 6.89
C THR A 97 -11.21 6.85 5.93
N ALA A 98 -9.91 6.68 6.19
CA ALA A 98 -8.86 7.20 5.32
C ALA A 98 -8.95 6.57 3.91
N GLY A 99 -9.07 5.24 3.82
CA GLY A 99 -9.28 4.54 2.55
C GLY A 99 -10.57 4.95 1.85
N PHE A 100 -11.67 5.09 2.60
CA PHE A 100 -12.97 5.51 2.04
C PHE A 100 -12.94 6.93 1.47
N ILE A 101 -12.37 7.91 2.17
CA ILE A 101 -12.27 9.29 1.70
C ILE A 101 -11.42 9.36 0.43
N GLY A 102 -10.25 8.71 0.45
CA GLY A 102 -9.35 8.65 -0.71
C GLY A 102 -10.03 8.11 -1.95
N MET A 103 -10.68 6.95 -1.82
CA MET A 103 -11.40 6.32 -2.94
C MET A 103 -12.60 7.15 -3.40
N ASN A 104 -13.37 7.75 -2.48
CA ASN A 104 -14.52 8.57 -2.87
C ASN A 104 -14.12 9.77 -3.74
N VAL A 105 -12.99 10.41 -3.43
CA VAL A 105 -12.46 11.51 -4.23
C VAL A 105 -11.84 10.98 -5.54
N ALA A 106 -11.06 9.89 -5.48
CA ALA A 106 -10.47 9.27 -6.67
C ALA A 106 -11.52 8.93 -7.72
N VAL A 107 -12.55 8.13 -7.37
CA VAL A 107 -13.56 7.70 -8.34
C VAL A 107 -14.25 8.88 -9.03
N ARG A 108 -14.52 9.95 -8.28
CA ARG A 108 -15.12 11.17 -8.83
C ARG A 108 -14.13 12.02 -9.63
N ALA A 109 -12.84 11.92 -9.34
CA ALA A 109 -11.79 12.59 -10.08
C ALA A 109 -11.54 11.92 -11.44
N ASN A 110 -11.72 10.59 -11.57
CA ASN A 110 -11.48 9.83 -12.80
C ASN A 110 -12.13 10.48 -14.03
N VAL A 111 -13.44 10.71 -13.97
CA VAL A 111 -14.21 11.32 -15.07
C VAL A 111 -13.79 12.77 -15.35
N ARG A 112 -13.33 13.49 -14.32
CA ARG A 112 -12.89 14.89 -14.42
C ARG A 112 -11.49 14.99 -15.00
N THR A 113 -10.63 14.03 -14.70
CA THR A 113 -9.31 13.87 -15.32
C THR A 113 -9.48 13.58 -16.80
N ALA A 114 -10.37 12.65 -17.18
CA ALA A 114 -10.69 12.39 -18.59
C ALA A 114 -11.23 13.64 -19.30
N ALA A 115 -12.11 14.41 -18.65
CA ALA A 115 -12.64 15.65 -19.20
C ALA A 115 -11.54 16.72 -19.38
N ALA A 116 -10.64 16.86 -18.40
CA ALA A 116 -9.51 17.78 -18.52
C ALA A 116 -8.50 17.34 -19.59
N ALA A 117 -8.37 16.03 -19.84
CA ALA A 117 -7.50 15.50 -20.90
C ALA A 117 -7.97 15.92 -22.31
N MET A 118 -9.25 16.27 -22.49
CA MET A 118 -9.73 16.89 -23.73
C MET A 118 -9.09 18.27 -23.97
N HIS A 119 -8.69 18.98 -22.91
CA HIS A 119 -8.14 20.33 -22.98
C HIS A 119 -6.61 20.39 -22.92
N GLY A 120 -5.94 19.36 -22.39
CA GLY A 120 -4.50 19.27 -22.38
C GLY A 120 -3.97 18.22 -21.40
N LEU A 121 -2.68 17.91 -21.50
CA LEU A 121 -2.00 16.92 -20.66
C LEU A 121 -1.83 17.45 -19.23
N ASN A 122 -1.35 18.69 -19.07
CA ASN A 122 -1.08 19.24 -17.74
C ASN A 122 -2.36 19.62 -16.95
N PRO A 123 -3.49 20.06 -17.57
CA PRO A 123 -4.78 20.11 -16.89
C PRO A 123 -5.22 18.77 -16.30
N ALA A 124 -5.12 17.68 -17.06
CA ALA A 124 -5.44 16.34 -16.60
C ALA A 124 -4.51 15.89 -15.46
N LEU A 125 -3.20 16.04 -15.63
CA LEU A 125 -2.20 15.78 -14.59
C LEU A 125 -2.52 16.51 -13.29
N ARG A 126 -2.92 17.78 -13.36
CA ARG A 126 -3.25 18.57 -12.15
C ARG A 126 -4.47 18.03 -11.41
N ILE A 127 -5.51 17.60 -12.11
CA ILE A 127 -6.70 17.02 -11.45
C ILE A 127 -6.34 15.69 -10.82
N ALA A 128 -5.69 14.79 -11.57
CA ALA A 128 -5.28 13.49 -11.07
C ALA A 128 -4.34 13.60 -9.87
N PHE A 129 -3.31 14.46 -9.96
CA PHE A 129 -2.35 14.65 -8.86
C PHE A 129 -2.98 15.34 -7.64
N SER A 130 -3.91 16.28 -7.87
CA SER A 130 -4.67 16.89 -6.76
C SER A 130 -5.56 15.86 -6.06
N SER A 131 -6.16 14.93 -6.80
CA SER A 131 -6.92 13.80 -6.24
C SER A 131 -6.02 12.90 -5.39
N GLY A 132 -4.86 12.49 -5.93
CA GLY A 132 -3.86 11.74 -5.16
C GLY A 132 -3.39 12.48 -3.91
N SER A 133 -3.22 13.80 -4.00
CA SER A 133 -2.86 14.64 -2.84
C SER A 133 -3.92 14.65 -1.75
N VAL A 134 -5.21 14.58 -2.10
CA VAL A 134 -6.29 14.42 -1.11
C VAL A 134 -6.11 13.12 -0.35
N MET A 135 -5.85 12.01 -1.06
CA MET A 135 -5.60 10.72 -0.44
C MET A 135 -4.39 10.77 0.51
N GLY A 136 -3.22 11.18 -0.01
CA GLY A 136 -1.98 11.24 0.75
C GLY A 136 -2.07 12.09 2.02
N ILE A 137 -2.64 13.29 1.92
CA ILE A 137 -2.76 14.22 3.05
C ILE A 137 -3.84 13.79 4.05
N THR A 138 -4.94 13.17 3.59
CA THR A 138 -5.97 12.63 4.48
C THR A 138 -5.39 11.50 5.33
N VAL A 139 -4.63 10.59 4.72
CA VAL A 139 -4.00 9.45 5.41
C VAL A 139 -3.10 9.92 6.55
N VAL A 140 -2.13 10.79 6.27
CA VAL A 140 -1.21 11.29 7.32
C VAL A 140 -1.93 12.19 8.34
N GLY A 141 -2.94 12.95 7.91
CA GLY A 141 -3.71 13.82 8.80
C GLY A 141 -4.55 13.05 9.82
N ILE A 142 -5.34 12.06 9.36
CA ILE A 142 -6.11 11.19 10.26
C ILE A 142 -5.17 10.39 11.16
N GLY A 143 -4.07 9.86 10.60
CA GLY A 143 -3.12 9.03 11.34
C GLY A 143 -2.48 9.80 12.49
N LEU A 144 -1.96 11.01 12.21
CA LEU A 144 -1.32 11.84 13.23
C LEU A 144 -2.33 12.27 14.31
N LEU A 145 -3.54 12.69 13.92
CA LEU A 145 -4.58 13.07 14.88
C LEU A 145 -5.00 11.89 15.77
N GLY A 146 -5.21 10.71 15.18
CA GLY A 146 -5.62 9.51 15.92
C GLY A 146 -4.61 9.12 16.98
N VAL A 147 -3.34 8.95 16.60
CA VAL A 147 -2.26 8.61 17.54
C VAL A 147 -2.09 9.68 18.62
N THR A 148 -2.09 10.95 18.22
CA THR A 148 -1.88 12.07 19.16
C THR A 148 -3.02 12.20 20.16
N LEU A 149 -4.27 12.08 19.73
CA LEU A 149 -5.44 12.20 20.62
C LEU A 149 -5.51 11.04 21.61
N LEU A 150 -5.29 9.80 21.16
CA LEU A 150 -5.28 8.65 22.06
C LEU A 150 -4.14 8.74 23.07
N TYR A 151 -2.96 9.19 22.65
CA TYR A 151 -1.85 9.40 23.59
C TYR A 151 -2.14 10.50 24.61
N ILE A 152 -2.85 11.57 24.24
CA ILE A 152 -3.27 12.61 25.21
C ILE A 152 -4.26 12.04 26.25
N ILE A 153 -5.20 11.20 25.80
CA ILE A 153 -6.28 10.66 26.64
C ILE A 153 -5.72 9.61 27.60
N PHE A 154 -4.99 8.62 27.09
CA PHE A 154 -4.56 7.46 27.86
C PHE A 154 -3.16 7.61 28.47
N GLN A 155 -2.30 8.45 27.89
CA GLN A 155 -0.90 8.65 28.32
C GLN A 155 -0.05 7.37 28.39
N ASP A 156 -0.51 6.29 27.75
CA ASP A 156 0.16 5.00 27.68
C ASP A 156 0.33 4.57 26.21
N VAL A 157 1.57 4.35 25.80
CA VAL A 157 1.89 3.94 24.43
C VAL A 157 1.48 2.49 24.15
N THR A 158 1.43 1.63 25.17
CA THR A 158 1.00 0.23 25.03
C THR A 158 -0.49 0.16 24.67
N VAL A 159 -1.31 1.04 25.24
CA VAL A 159 -2.72 1.23 24.86
C VAL A 159 -2.83 1.76 23.41
N VAL A 160 -2.02 2.77 23.07
CA VAL A 160 -1.98 3.33 21.70
C VAL A 160 -1.52 2.30 20.67
N ALA A 161 -0.72 1.29 21.04
CA ALA A 161 -0.38 0.18 20.14
C ALA A 161 -1.62 -0.60 19.65
N GLY A 162 -2.71 -0.60 20.42
CA GLY A 162 -4.01 -1.09 19.98
C GLY A 162 -4.51 -0.38 18.72
N PHE A 163 -4.31 0.94 18.60
CA PHE A 163 -4.66 1.72 17.41
C PHE A 163 -3.90 1.25 16.16
N GLY A 164 -2.61 0.99 16.29
CA GLY A 164 -1.80 0.39 15.22
C GLY A 164 -2.36 -0.97 14.80
N MET A 165 -2.64 -1.85 15.77
CA MET A 165 -3.21 -3.18 15.49
C MET A 165 -4.57 -3.10 14.77
N GLY A 166 -5.43 -2.16 15.17
CA GLY A 166 -6.72 -1.91 14.52
C GLY A 166 -6.58 -1.41 13.08
N ALA A 167 -5.60 -0.52 12.85
CA ALA A 167 -5.27 -0.02 11.53
C ALA A 167 -4.74 -1.14 10.61
N SER A 168 -3.82 -1.97 11.08
CA SER A 168 -3.24 -3.11 10.34
C SER A 168 -4.24 -4.19 10.04
N SER A 169 -5.18 -4.43 10.94
CA SER A 169 -6.25 -5.41 10.73
C SER A 169 -7.07 -5.03 9.50
N ILE A 170 -7.59 -3.79 9.44
CA ILE A 170 -8.37 -3.32 8.29
C ILE A 170 -7.53 -3.23 7.03
N ALA A 171 -6.30 -2.71 7.12
CA ALA A 171 -5.41 -2.57 5.98
C ALA A 171 -5.14 -3.90 5.27
N LEU A 172 -4.94 -4.98 6.03
CA LEU A 172 -4.68 -6.30 5.46
C LEU A 172 -5.87 -6.78 4.62
N PHE A 173 -7.08 -6.69 5.17
CA PHE A 173 -8.26 -7.12 4.44
C PHE A 173 -8.57 -6.21 3.25
N ALA A 174 -8.43 -4.89 3.39
CA ALA A 174 -8.64 -3.95 2.29
C ALA A 174 -7.66 -4.19 1.13
N ARG A 175 -6.39 -4.45 1.43
CA ARG A 175 -5.37 -4.71 0.40
C ARG A 175 -5.53 -6.08 -0.25
N VAL A 176 -5.84 -7.12 0.53
CA VAL A 176 -6.07 -8.48 0.00
C VAL A 176 -7.41 -8.57 -0.74
N GLY A 177 -8.48 -8.08 -0.15
CA GLY A 177 -9.83 -8.09 -0.72
C GLY A 177 -9.90 -7.23 -1.97
N GLY A 178 -9.51 -5.95 -1.86
CA GLY A 178 -9.40 -5.05 -3.01
C GLY A 178 -8.45 -5.59 -4.08
N GLY A 179 -7.29 -6.12 -3.70
CA GLY A 179 -6.31 -6.73 -4.60
C GLY A 179 -6.81 -7.96 -5.35
N ILE A 180 -7.58 -8.85 -4.69
CA ILE A 180 -8.21 -10.00 -5.36
C ILE A 180 -9.30 -9.51 -6.31
N PHE A 181 -10.07 -8.49 -5.92
CA PHE A 181 -11.13 -7.93 -6.76
C PHE A 181 -10.56 -7.34 -8.06
N THR A 182 -9.61 -6.40 -7.95
CA THR A 182 -9.03 -5.71 -9.12
C THR A 182 -8.36 -6.70 -10.05
N LYS A 183 -7.43 -7.53 -9.55
CA LYS A 183 -6.68 -8.42 -10.43
C LYS A 183 -7.49 -9.58 -10.98
N ALA A 184 -8.59 -9.97 -10.31
CA ALA A 184 -9.52 -10.91 -10.93
C ALA A 184 -10.23 -10.28 -12.13
N ALA A 185 -10.66 -9.02 -12.00
CA ALA A 185 -11.36 -8.29 -13.04
C ALA A 185 -10.44 -7.95 -14.21
N ASP A 186 -9.26 -7.42 -13.93
CA ASP A 186 -8.18 -7.11 -14.88
C ASP A 186 -7.80 -8.34 -15.71
N VAL A 187 -7.26 -9.39 -15.08
CA VAL A 187 -6.88 -10.65 -15.76
C VAL A 187 -8.06 -11.28 -16.51
N GLY A 188 -9.26 -11.24 -15.93
CA GLY A 188 -10.44 -11.81 -16.56
C GLY A 188 -10.88 -11.06 -17.82
N SER A 189 -10.80 -9.73 -17.78
CA SER A 189 -11.17 -8.84 -18.88
C SER A 189 -10.13 -8.87 -19.99
N ASP A 190 -8.85 -8.82 -19.62
CA ASP A 190 -7.72 -8.77 -20.55
C ASP A 190 -7.54 -10.07 -21.33
N LEU A 191 -7.62 -11.21 -20.64
CA LEU A 191 -7.42 -12.50 -21.29
C LEU A 191 -8.48 -12.76 -22.36
N VAL A 192 -9.75 -12.47 -22.06
CA VAL A 192 -10.83 -12.69 -23.04
C VAL A 192 -10.89 -11.55 -24.06
N GLY A 193 -10.70 -10.30 -23.64
CA GLY A 193 -10.75 -9.13 -24.52
C GLY A 193 -9.56 -9.05 -25.47
N LYS A 194 -8.35 -8.87 -24.92
CA LYS A 194 -7.13 -8.62 -25.70
C LYS A 194 -6.62 -9.88 -26.40
N VAL A 195 -6.59 -11.02 -25.69
CA VAL A 195 -5.92 -12.24 -26.20
C VAL A 195 -6.87 -13.10 -27.05
N GLU A 196 -8.09 -13.35 -26.59
CA GLU A 196 -9.04 -14.23 -27.30
C GLU A 196 -9.84 -13.49 -28.37
N ALA A 197 -10.41 -12.33 -28.04
CA ALA A 197 -11.30 -11.58 -28.93
C ALA A 197 -10.57 -10.55 -29.80
N GLY A 198 -9.37 -10.11 -29.41
CA GLY A 198 -8.60 -9.09 -30.14
C GLY A 198 -9.24 -7.71 -30.13
N ILE A 199 -10.05 -7.39 -29.11
CA ILE A 199 -10.61 -6.05 -28.91
C ILE A 199 -9.64 -5.17 -28.08
N PRO A 200 -9.72 -3.83 -28.19
CA PRO A 200 -8.92 -2.92 -27.38
C PRO A 200 -9.06 -3.15 -25.87
N GLU A 201 -8.05 -2.68 -25.13
CA GLU A 201 -8.11 -2.46 -23.68
C GLU A 201 -9.27 -1.52 -23.36
N ASP A 202 -9.97 -1.75 -22.25
CA ASP A 202 -11.12 -0.94 -21.81
C ASP A 202 -12.30 -0.83 -22.80
N ASP A 203 -12.40 -1.71 -23.79
CA ASP A 203 -13.47 -1.62 -24.79
C ASP A 203 -14.86 -1.77 -24.12
N PRO A 204 -15.83 -0.88 -24.42
CA PRO A 204 -17.15 -0.90 -23.79
C PRO A 204 -18.00 -2.14 -24.13
N ARG A 205 -17.55 -3.00 -25.06
CA ARG A 205 -18.19 -4.29 -25.30
C ARG A 205 -17.81 -5.32 -24.24
N ASN A 206 -16.68 -5.14 -23.56
CA ASN A 206 -16.18 -6.09 -22.56
C ASN A 206 -16.97 -5.93 -21.24
N PRO A 207 -17.77 -6.93 -20.81
CA PRO A 207 -18.52 -6.84 -19.55
C PRO A 207 -17.63 -6.70 -18.30
N GLY A 208 -16.35 -7.05 -18.39
CA GLY A 208 -15.43 -6.96 -17.26
C GLY A 208 -14.86 -5.56 -17.00
N VAL A 209 -14.93 -4.62 -17.96
CA VAL A 209 -14.23 -3.32 -17.87
C VAL A 209 -14.67 -2.46 -16.69
N ILE A 210 -15.97 -2.46 -16.34
CA ILE A 210 -16.44 -1.70 -15.17
C ILE A 210 -15.93 -2.34 -13.88
N ALA A 211 -15.84 -3.68 -13.82
CA ALA A 211 -15.26 -4.35 -12.65
C ALA A 211 -13.77 -4.06 -12.54
N ASP A 212 -13.07 -3.96 -13.67
CA ASP A 212 -11.66 -3.59 -13.72
C ASP A 212 -11.44 -2.18 -13.15
N ASN A 213 -12.12 -1.18 -13.72
CA ASN A 213 -12.03 0.21 -13.25
C ASN A 213 -12.51 0.40 -11.81
N VAL A 214 -13.54 -0.34 -11.36
CA VAL A 214 -13.92 -0.38 -9.94
C VAL A 214 -12.76 -0.90 -9.09
N GLY A 215 -12.06 -1.90 -9.60
CA GLY A 215 -10.90 -2.54 -9.01
C GLY A 215 -9.79 -1.58 -8.63
N ASP A 216 -9.37 -0.73 -9.56
CA ASP A 216 -8.26 0.22 -9.31
C ASP A 216 -8.57 1.16 -8.14
N ASN A 217 -9.85 1.51 -7.98
CA ASN A 217 -10.30 2.37 -6.90
C ASN A 217 -10.38 1.63 -5.55
N VAL A 218 -10.83 0.37 -5.52
CA VAL A 218 -10.98 -0.39 -4.26
C VAL A 218 -9.67 -1.05 -3.81
N GLY A 219 -8.84 -1.50 -4.73
CA GLY A 219 -7.53 -2.09 -4.46
C GLY A 219 -6.45 -1.03 -4.33
N ASP A 220 -6.20 -0.30 -5.42
CA ASP A 220 -5.04 0.56 -5.57
C ASP A 220 -5.21 1.98 -5.04
N VAL A 221 -6.43 2.38 -4.72
CA VAL A 221 -6.67 3.58 -3.91
C VAL A 221 -7.02 3.19 -2.47
N ALA A 222 -8.18 2.58 -2.21
CA ALA A 222 -8.63 2.34 -0.84
C ALA A 222 -7.68 1.42 -0.04
N GLY A 223 -7.32 0.26 -0.61
CA GLY A 223 -6.40 -0.70 0.01
C GLY A 223 -5.00 -0.13 0.22
N MET A 224 -4.46 0.58 -0.76
CA MET A 224 -3.15 1.26 -0.63
C MET A 224 -3.15 2.36 0.44
N GLY A 225 -4.22 3.16 0.53
CA GLY A 225 -4.35 4.17 1.57
C GLY A 225 -4.37 3.57 2.96
N ALA A 226 -5.08 2.46 3.14
CA ALA A 226 -5.12 1.75 4.41
C ALA A 226 -3.75 1.15 4.78
N ASP A 227 -3.02 0.57 3.82
CA ASP A 227 -1.65 0.06 4.00
C ASP A 227 -0.69 1.17 4.49
N LEU A 228 -0.66 2.28 3.78
CA LEU A 228 0.26 3.36 4.09
C LEU A 228 -0.17 4.15 5.34
N PHE A 229 -1.48 4.24 5.61
CA PHE A 229 -1.99 4.73 6.89
C PHE A 229 -1.43 3.92 8.05
N GLU A 230 -1.52 2.59 7.95
CA GLU A 230 -1.00 1.71 8.96
C GLU A 230 0.51 1.82 9.10
N SER A 231 1.25 1.82 7.99
CA SER A 231 2.71 1.96 7.99
C SER A 231 3.14 3.20 8.76
N TYR A 232 2.47 4.32 8.48
CA TYR A 232 2.71 5.60 9.11
C TYR A 232 2.50 5.54 10.62
N VAL A 233 1.33 5.09 11.06
CA VAL A 233 0.97 5.09 12.49
C VAL A 233 1.78 4.07 13.27
N SER A 234 2.03 2.88 12.71
CA SER A 234 2.85 1.83 13.33
C SER A 234 4.30 2.27 13.52
N SER A 235 4.88 3.02 12.58
CA SER A 235 6.23 3.57 12.72
C SER A 235 6.35 4.58 13.87
N ILE A 236 5.34 5.46 13.99
CA ILE A 236 5.25 6.45 15.08
C ILE A 236 5.10 5.72 16.42
N ILE A 237 4.16 4.78 16.51
CA ILE A 237 3.88 4.00 17.72
C ILE A 237 5.12 3.21 18.16
N ALA A 238 5.82 2.55 17.23
CA ALA A 238 7.03 1.79 17.55
C ALA A 238 8.13 2.69 18.15
N ALA A 239 8.34 3.88 17.57
CA ALA A 239 9.30 4.84 18.10
C ALA A 239 8.88 5.35 19.49
N MET A 240 7.60 5.67 19.68
CA MET A 240 7.06 6.07 20.99
C MET A 240 7.27 4.98 22.04
N ALA A 241 7.01 3.72 21.70
CA ALA A 241 7.10 2.58 22.62
C ALA A 241 8.54 2.35 23.08
N LEU A 242 9.50 2.45 22.14
CA LEU A 242 10.93 2.31 22.43
C LEU A 242 11.45 3.49 23.28
N ALA A 243 10.99 4.72 23.03
CA ALA A 243 11.35 5.86 23.87
C ALA A 243 10.84 5.71 25.30
N ALA A 244 9.59 5.26 25.47
CA ALA A 244 8.99 5.02 26.78
C ALA A 244 9.76 3.93 27.55
N ALA A 245 10.09 2.83 26.89
CA ALA A 245 10.82 1.73 27.51
C ALA A 245 12.26 2.09 27.92
N ALA A 246 12.94 2.94 27.15
CA ALA A 246 14.29 3.38 27.47
C ALA A 246 14.36 4.42 28.61
N SER A 247 13.22 4.74 29.26
CA SER A 247 13.09 5.77 30.30
C SER A 247 13.59 7.15 29.84
N TRP A 248 13.45 7.45 28.55
CA TRP A 248 13.83 8.75 28.02
C TRP A 248 12.80 9.80 28.44
N LYS A 249 13.22 11.08 28.45
CA LYS A 249 12.33 12.20 28.78
C LYS A 249 11.04 12.09 27.96
N ALA A 250 9.91 12.53 28.52
CA ALA A 250 8.61 12.57 27.82
C ALA A 250 8.71 13.22 26.42
N ASP A 251 9.67 14.14 26.23
CA ASP A 251 9.97 14.79 24.96
C ASP A 251 10.44 13.82 23.85
N ALA A 252 11.15 12.73 24.20
CA ALA A 252 11.57 11.71 23.24
C ALA A 252 10.37 10.93 22.70
N ALA A 253 9.39 10.59 23.54
CA ALA A 253 8.16 9.96 23.08
C ALA A 253 7.32 10.89 22.18
N VAL A 254 7.47 12.21 22.29
CA VAL A 254 6.74 13.17 21.44
C VAL A 254 7.48 13.50 20.14
N LEU A 255 8.79 13.24 20.05
CA LEU A 255 9.60 13.54 18.87
C LEU A 255 9.04 12.91 17.57
N PRO A 256 8.62 11.63 17.52
CA PRO A 256 8.00 11.06 16.33
C PRO A 256 6.75 11.82 15.85
N LEU A 257 5.93 12.33 16.77
CA LEU A 257 4.73 13.12 16.45
C LEU A 257 5.09 14.48 15.84
N MET A 258 6.16 15.10 16.34
CA MET A 258 6.68 16.36 15.80
C MET A 258 7.23 16.19 14.38
N LEU A 259 7.98 15.11 14.14
CA LEU A 259 8.52 14.78 12.82
C LEU A 259 7.40 14.49 11.82
N ALA A 260 6.40 13.72 12.25
CA ALA A 260 5.19 13.46 11.49
C ALA A 260 4.46 14.76 11.10
N GLY A 261 4.27 15.69 12.05
CA GLY A 261 3.66 16.99 11.79
C GLY A 261 4.48 17.87 10.84
N ALA A 262 5.81 17.90 11.00
CA ALA A 262 6.71 18.61 10.08
C ALA A 262 6.69 18.00 8.66
N GLY A 263 6.62 16.68 8.58
CA GLY A 263 6.46 15.93 7.35
C GLY A 263 5.18 16.28 6.59
N ILE A 264 4.06 16.45 7.31
CA ILE A 264 2.80 16.95 6.73
C ILE A 264 2.99 18.33 6.09
N VAL A 265 3.61 19.27 6.82
CA VAL A 265 3.86 20.61 6.29
C VAL A 265 4.77 20.57 5.06
N ALA A 266 5.85 19.78 5.13
CA ALA A 266 6.77 19.58 4.01
C ALA A 266 6.07 18.98 2.78
N ALA A 267 5.20 17.99 2.98
CA ALA A 267 4.41 17.36 1.91
C ALA A 267 3.45 18.37 1.26
N ILE A 268 2.68 19.13 2.05
CA ILE A 268 1.78 20.19 1.53
C ILE A 268 2.58 21.19 0.68
N LEU A 269 3.71 21.68 1.19
CA LEU A 269 4.55 22.62 0.44
C LEU A 269 5.11 22.00 -0.85
N GLY A 270 5.51 20.73 -0.80
CA GLY A 270 5.98 19.96 -1.96
C GLY A 270 4.93 19.85 -3.08
N THR A 271 3.64 19.73 -2.75
CA THR A 271 2.56 19.61 -3.76
C THR A 271 2.50 20.81 -4.71
N PHE A 272 2.81 22.03 -4.22
CA PHE A 272 2.74 23.24 -5.03
C PHE A 272 3.85 23.34 -6.09
N VAL A 273 4.91 22.54 -5.95
CA VAL A 273 6.08 22.49 -6.83
C VAL A 273 5.83 21.60 -8.05
N VAL A 274 4.86 20.68 -7.98
CA VAL A 274 4.54 19.71 -9.04
C VAL A 274 3.80 20.39 -10.20
N ARG A 275 4.49 20.58 -11.34
CA ARG A 275 3.95 21.19 -12.57
C ARG A 275 4.69 20.66 -13.80
N SER A 276 3.97 20.48 -14.92
CA SER A 276 4.53 20.04 -16.20
C SER A 276 4.17 20.99 -17.36
N SER A 277 4.87 20.85 -18.49
CA SER A 277 4.54 21.49 -19.77
C SER A 277 3.54 20.64 -20.58
N GLU A 278 2.84 21.24 -21.56
CA GLU A 278 1.87 20.50 -22.39
C GLU A 278 2.52 19.54 -23.39
N GLN A 279 3.80 19.73 -23.71
CA GLN A 279 4.58 18.87 -24.61
C GLN A 279 5.59 18.00 -23.84
N ALA A 280 5.30 17.72 -22.56
CA ALA A 280 6.21 16.96 -21.72
C ALA A 280 6.30 15.51 -22.20
N ASP A 281 7.54 15.06 -22.41
CA ASP A 281 7.84 13.64 -22.53
C ASP A 281 7.72 12.93 -21.17
N PHE A 282 7.79 11.60 -21.21
CA PHE A 282 7.68 10.76 -20.01
C PHE A 282 8.69 11.15 -18.92
N GLY A 283 9.96 11.34 -19.29
CA GLY A 283 11.02 11.74 -18.35
C GLY A 283 10.77 13.10 -17.68
N GLN A 284 10.22 14.08 -18.43
CA GLN A 284 9.83 15.38 -17.88
C GLN A 284 8.66 15.29 -16.89
N LEU A 285 7.67 14.44 -17.18
CA LEU A 285 6.55 14.17 -16.27
C LEU A 285 7.02 13.51 -14.97
N LEU A 286 7.88 12.49 -15.07
CA LEU A 286 8.46 11.79 -13.93
C LEU A 286 9.30 12.72 -13.07
N TRP A 287 10.09 13.60 -13.70
CA TRP A 287 10.85 14.62 -12.99
C TRP A 287 9.95 15.64 -12.27
N ALA A 288 8.78 15.98 -12.82
CA ALA A 288 7.84 16.90 -12.18
C ALA A 288 7.33 16.35 -10.83
N LEU A 289 7.02 15.06 -10.76
CA LEU A 289 6.60 14.38 -9.53
C LEU A 289 7.76 14.25 -8.53
N ARG A 290 8.93 13.81 -9.01
CA ARG A 290 10.17 13.68 -8.19
C ARG A 290 10.58 15.01 -7.55
N LYS A 291 10.46 16.11 -8.28
CA LYS A 291 10.78 17.45 -7.77
C LYS A 291 9.95 17.80 -6.54
N GLY A 292 8.68 17.42 -6.51
CA GLY A 292 7.82 17.57 -5.33
C GLY A 292 8.35 16.75 -4.14
N ILE A 293 8.64 15.46 -4.36
CA ILE A 293 9.15 14.55 -3.33
C ILE A 293 10.49 15.05 -2.76
N PHE A 294 11.45 15.43 -3.61
CA PHE A 294 12.74 15.95 -3.17
C PHE A 294 12.62 17.27 -2.44
N ALA A 295 11.72 18.17 -2.87
CA ALA A 295 11.46 19.40 -2.14
C ALA A 295 10.93 19.11 -0.73
N ALA A 296 9.98 18.19 -0.58
CA ALA A 296 9.47 17.76 0.72
C ALA A 296 10.57 17.11 1.57
N ALA A 297 11.42 16.27 0.98
CA ALA A 297 12.55 15.65 1.67
C ALA A 297 13.55 16.67 2.21
N ILE A 298 13.94 17.66 1.40
CA ILE A 298 14.86 18.73 1.82
C ILE A 298 14.24 19.56 2.96
N LEU A 299 12.97 19.92 2.83
CA LEU A 299 12.23 20.64 3.88
C LEU A 299 12.17 19.84 5.18
N LEU A 300 11.93 18.53 5.09
CA LEU A 300 11.92 17.66 6.26
C LEU A 300 13.29 17.63 6.95
N VAL A 301 14.41 17.58 6.20
CA VAL A 301 15.75 17.66 6.80
C VAL A 301 15.92 18.95 7.59
N ILE A 302 15.49 20.08 7.02
CA ILE A 302 15.56 21.39 7.70
C ILE A 302 14.69 21.39 8.96
N PHE A 303 13.43 20.94 8.85
CA PHE A 303 12.51 20.92 9.99
C PHE A 303 12.97 19.94 11.08
N ALA A 304 13.47 18.76 10.72
CA ALA A 304 14.00 17.80 11.67
C ALA A 304 15.19 18.38 12.45
N LEU A 305 16.10 19.10 11.78
CA LEU A 305 17.21 19.78 12.47
C LEU A 305 16.68 20.83 13.45
N VAL A 306 15.73 21.67 13.02
CA VAL A 306 15.12 22.69 13.88
C VAL A 306 14.43 22.07 15.10
N ILE A 307 13.70 20.97 14.92
CA ILE A 307 13.01 20.24 16.01
C ILE A 307 14.02 19.65 16.99
N ILE A 308 15.08 19.00 16.50
CA ILE A 308 16.11 18.40 17.36
C ILE A 308 16.81 19.48 18.19
N LEU A 309 17.14 20.63 17.58
CA LEU A 309 17.78 21.74 18.28
C LEU A 309 16.82 22.45 19.27
N SER A 310 15.55 22.63 18.91
CA SER A 310 14.58 23.34 19.76
C SER A 310 14.12 22.53 20.96
N MET A 311 14.09 21.21 20.83
CA MET A 311 13.76 20.28 21.91
C MET A 311 14.98 19.88 22.76
N ASP A 312 16.18 20.40 22.46
CA ASP A 312 17.44 20.03 23.13
C ASP A 312 17.70 18.50 23.11
N MET A 313 17.44 17.89 21.95
CA MET A 313 17.64 16.46 21.70
C MET A 313 19.04 16.18 21.16
N GLU A 314 19.50 14.93 21.26
CA GLU A 314 20.81 14.56 20.75
C GLU A 314 20.91 14.71 19.23
N ILE A 315 21.93 15.41 18.74
CA ILE A 315 22.17 15.61 17.30
C ILE A 315 22.38 14.29 16.54
N LYS A 316 22.75 13.20 17.23
CA LYS A 316 22.84 11.87 16.63
C LYS A 316 21.49 11.39 16.11
N TRP A 317 20.39 11.76 16.76
CA TRP A 317 19.04 11.35 16.38
C TRP A 317 18.60 12.04 15.08
N PHE A 318 19.05 13.27 14.83
CA PHE A 318 18.89 13.94 13.53
C PHE A 318 19.47 13.08 12.39
N TRP A 319 20.68 12.55 12.57
CA TRP A 319 21.31 11.71 11.56
C TRP A 319 20.59 10.38 11.35
N ALA A 320 19.99 9.78 12.39
CA ALA A 320 19.17 8.60 12.24
C ALA A 320 17.94 8.85 11.34
N ILE A 321 17.28 10.00 11.52
CA ILE A 321 16.14 10.44 10.69
C ILE A 321 16.58 10.65 9.23
N VAL A 322 17.71 11.34 9.01
CA VAL A 322 18.25 11.62 7.66
C VAL A 322 18.63 10.33 6.94
N VAL A 323 19.23 9.36 7.62
CA VAL A 323 19.59 8.07 7.04
C VAL A 323 18.34 7.29 6.61
N GLY A 324 17.28 7.30 7.43
CA GLY A 324 15.99 6.73 7.08
C GLY A 324 15.35 7.36 5.83
N LEU A 325 15.33 8.69 5.76
CA LEU A 325 14.86 9.44 4.60
C LEU A 325 15.67 9.10 3.34
N GLY A 326 17.00 9.03 3.46
CA GLY A 326 17.90 8.62 2.39
C GLY A 326 17.63 7.20 1.89
N ALA A 327 17.36 6.27 2.81
CA ALA A 327 17.00 4.89 2.47
C ALA A 327 15.73 4.84 1.63
N GLY A 328 14.68 5.60 2.00
CA GLY A 328 13.45 5.70 1.21
C GLY A 328 13.69 6.16 -0.23
N ILE A 329 14.53 7.19 -0.41
CA ILE A 329 14.92 7.69 -1.74
C ILE A 329 15.70 6.64 -2.54
N ILE A 330 16.64 5.94 -1.92
CA ILE A 330 17.44 4.90 -2.58
C ILE A 330 16.53 3.74 -3.02
N ILE A 331 15.63 3.29 -2.14
CA ILE A 331 14.71 2.18 -2.43
C ILE A 331 13.75 2.56 -3.56
N GLY A 332 13.17 3.76 -3.51
CA GLY A 332 12.32 4.25 -4.59
C GLY A 332 13.07 4.33 -5.93
N SER A 333 14.25 4.95 -5.95
CA SER A 333 15.07 5.08 -7.17
C SER A 333 15.53 3.74 -7.72
N SER A 334 15.87 2.80 -6.84
CA SER A 334 16.21 1.43 -7.23
C SER A 334 15.02 0.71 -7.85
N THR A 335 13.83 0.85 -7.26
CA THR A 335 12.63 0.18 -7.77
C THR A 335 12.32 0.68 -9.17
N GLU A 336 12.36 1.99 -9.36
CA GLU A 336 12.17 2.61 -10.68
C GLU A 336 13.18 2.11 -11.71
N TYR A 337 14.46 1.96 -11.35
CA TYR A 337 15.48 1.44 -12.26
C TYR A 337 15.15 0.04 -12.81
N TYR A 338 14.53 -0.82 -11.98
CA TYR A 338 14.17 -2.18 -12.39
C TYR A 338 12.79 -2.28 -13.04
N THR A 339 11.89 -1.30 -12.85
CA THR A 339 10.53 -1.37 -13.38
C THR A 339 10.28 -0.46 -14.56
N SER A 340 10.92 0.71 -14.67
CA SER A 340 10.69 1.63 -15.79
C SER A 340 11.27 1.09 -17.10
N TYR A 341 10.55 1.27 -18.19
CA TYR A 341 10.99 0.89 -19.54
C TYR A 341 12.05 1.84 -20.13
N GLU A 342 12.40 2.93 -19.45
CA GLU A 342 13.53 3.79 -19.84
C GLU A 342 14.89 3.14 -19.55
N TYR A 343 14.91 2.14 -18.66
CA TYR A 343 16.13 1.50 -18.19
C TYR A 343 16.33 0.09 -18.76
N GLY A 344 17.60 -0.33 -18.79
CA GLY A 344 18.03 -1.61 -19.36
C GLY A 344 17.32 -2.86 -18.82
N PRO A 345 17.04 -3.01 -17.50
CA PRO A 345 16.43 -4.24 -16.97
C PRO A 345 15.07 -4.56 -17.60
N THR A 346 14.18 -3.57 -17.69
CA THR A 346 12.85 -3.75 -18.29
C THR A 346 12.92 -3.94 -19.80
N GLN A 347 13.81 -3.21 -20.47
CA GLN A 347 14.02 -3.37 -21.92
C GLN A 347 14.52 -4.78 -22.27
N GLN A 348 15.38 -5.37 -21.44
CA GLN A 348 15.83 -6.76 -21.61
C GLN A 348 14.68 -7.75 -21.44
N VAL A 349 13.82 -7.57 -20.44
CA VAL A 349 12.61 -8.40 -20.30
C VAL A 349 11.72 -8.27 -21.52
N ALA A 350 11.48 -7.05 -22.01
CA ALA A 350 10.71 -6.82 -23.23
C ALA A 350 11.35 -7.48 -24.46
N GLU A 351 12.68 -7.46 -24.59
CA GLU A 351 13.39 -8.10 -25.70
C GLU A 351 13.15 -9.62 -25.72
N THR A 352 13.08 -10.28 -24.55
CA THR A 352 12.81 -11.72 -24.47
C THR A 352 11.44 -12.13 -25.01
N SER A 353 10.47 -11.20 -25.09
CA SER A 353 9.14 -11.47 -25.65
C SER A 353 9.18 -11.99 -27.09
N GLN A 354 10.21 -11.66 -27.86
CA GLN A 354 10.44 -12.17 -29.21
C GLN A 354 10.65 -13.70 -29.26
N THR A 355 10.94 -14.32 -28.11
CA THR A 355 11.18 -15.76 -27.98
C THR A 355 10.04 -16.51 -27.27
N GLY A 356 8.96 -15.82 -26.92
CA GLY A 356 7.74 -16.37 -26.33
C GLY A 356 7.57 -16.10 -24.82
N ALA A 357 6.41 -16.46 -24.27
CA ALA A 357 6.06 -16.12 -22.88
C ALA A 357 6.93 -16.79 -21.82
N ALA A 358 7.42 -18.00 -22.07
CA ALA A 358 8.24 -18.73 -21.10
C ALA A 358 9.54 -17.99 -20.76
N THR A 359 10.19 -17.37 -21.75
CA THR A 359 11.41 -16.59 -21.53
C THR A 359 11.12 -15.25 -20.86
N VAL A 360 9.97 -14.62 -21.17
CA VAL A 360 9.47 -13.43 -20.47
C VAL A 360 9.30 -13.72 -18.97
N MET A 361 8.65 -14.84 -18.62
CA MET A 361 8.49 -15.26 -17.23
C MET A 361 9.83 -15.53 -16.54
N ILE A 362 10.74 -16.25 -17.20
CA ILE A 362 12.08 -16.52 -16.63
C ILE A 362 12.82 -15.20 -16.38
N SER A 363 12.81 -14.29 -17.35
CA SER A 363 13.53 -13.02 -17.27
C SER A 363 12.95 -12.12 -16.18
N GLY A 364 11.63 -11.99 -16.07
CA GLY A 364 11.03 -11.13 -15.05
C GLY A 364 11.21 -11.67 -13.63
N ILE A 365 11.11 -12.99 -13.40
CA ILE A 365 11.43 -13.60 -12.09
C ILE A 365 12.89 -13.33 -11.73
N ALA A 366 13.81 -13.53 -12.69
CA ALA A 366 15.23 -13.27 -12.47
C ALA A 366 15.51 -11.80 -12.14
N THR A 367 14.91 -10.86 -12.88
CA THR A 367 15.02 -9.42 -12.61
C THR A 367 14.49 -9.07 -11.21
N GLY A 368 13.34 -9.62 -10.81
CA GLY A 368 12.78 -9.44 -9.47
C GLY A 368 13.68 -10.00 -8.36
N MET A 369 14.35 -11.14 -8.58
CA MET A 369 15.30 -11.66 -7.59
C MET A 369 16.52 -10.75 -7.44
N VAL A 370 17.06 -10.26 -8.56
CA VAL A 370 18.21 -9.35 -8.56
C VAL A 370 17.87 -8.00 -7.92
N SER A 371 16.64 -7.50 -8.12
CA SER A 371 16.21 -6.19 -7.61
C SER A 371 16.22 -6.07 -6.09
N THR A 372 16.20 -7.20 -5.37
CA THR A 372 16.25 -7.23 -3.91
C THR A 372 17.57 -6.75 -3.31
N VAL A 373 18.66 -6.77 -4.08
CA VAL A 373 20.01 -6.48 -3.58
C VAL A 373 20.14 -5.05 -3.07
N ILE A 374 19.76 -4.07 -3.87
CA ILE A 374 19.94 -2.65 -3.52
C ILE A 374 19.07 -2.26 -2.31
N PRO A 375 17.75 -2.58 -2.27
CA PRO A 375 16.93 -2.30 -1.11
C PRO A 375 17.41 -3.00 0.17
N LEU A 376 17.86 -4.26 0.10
CA LEU A 376 18.40 -4.96 1.25
C LEU A 376 19.66 -4.29 1.80
N VAL A 377 20.59 -3.90 0.92
CA VAL A 377 21.79 -3.18 1.32
C VAL A 377 21.43 -1.82 1.92
N ALA A 378 20.49 -1.08 1.31
CA ALA A 378 20.03 0.21 1.82
C ALA A 378 19.41 0.09 3.23
N VAL A 379 18.52 -0.88 3.44
CA VAL A 379 17.90 -1.16 4.74
C VAL A 379 18.96 -1.64 5.75
N GLY A 380 19.85 -2.55 5.37
CA GLY A 380 20.91 -3.07 6.24
C GLY A 380 21.88 -1.99 6.72
N VAL A 381 22.36 -1.13 5.81
CA VAL A 381 23.19 0.03 6.16
C VAL A 381 22.41 0.99 7.07
N THR A 382 21.14 1.23 6.79
CA THR A 382 20.28 2.10 7.60
C THR A 382 20.13 1.57 9.02
N ILE A 383 19.88 0.26 9.18
CA ILE A 383 19.78 -0.38 10.49
C ILE A 383 21.09 -0.21 11.26
N ILE A 384 22.24 -0.54 10.65
CA ILE A 384 23.54 -0.43 11.32
C ILE A 384 23.81 1.00 11.76
N VAL A 385 23.70 1.97 10.85
CA VAL A 385 24.01 3.38 11.15
C VAL A 385 23.03 3.93 12.19
N ALA A 386 21.72 3.69 12.04
CA ALA A 386 20.72 4.20 12.97
C ALA A 386 20.86 3.56 14.36
N PHE A 387 21.22 2.27 14.43
CA PHE A 387 21.47 1.58 15.68
C PHE A 387 22.71 2.12 16.41
N GLU A 388 23.82 2.38 15.71
CA GLU A 388 25.01 2.99 16.32
C GLU A 388 24.75 4.43 16.82
N LEU A 389 23.79 5.13 16.21
CA LEU A 389 23.44 6.50 16.61
C LEU A 389 22.54 6.55 17.85
N ALA A 390 21.55 5.65 17.98
CA ALA A 390 20.55 5.71 19.06
C ALA A 390 19.88 4.36 19.40
N GLY A 391 20.55 3.23 19.16
CA GLY A 391 20.02 1.89 19.37
C GLY A 391 18.76 1.62 18.55
N PHE A 392 17.88 0.74 19.04
CA PHE A 392 16.62 0.44 18.36
C PHE A 392 15.69 1.64 18.22
N TYR A 393 15.79 2.63 19.12
CA TYR A 393 15.05 3.88 18.93
C TYR A 393 15.55 4.66 17.70
N GLY A 394 16.86 4.65 17.44
CA GLY A 394 17.42 5.19 16.20
C GLY A 394 16.86 4.50 14.96
N VAL A 395 16.75 3.16 14.98
CA VAL A 395 16.11 2.39 13.89
C VAL A 395 14.65 2.80 13.71
N ALA A 396 13.91 2.99 14.80
CA ALA A 396 12.52 3.46 14.74
C ALA A 396 12.42 4.90 14.19
N LEU A 397 13.31 5.81 14.61
CA LEU A 397 13.39 7.16 14.06
C LEU A 397 13.76 7.18 12.58
N ALA A 398 14.59 6.25 12.11
CA ALA A 398 14.86 6.07 10.69
C ALA A 398 13.59 5.65 9.93
N GLY A 399 12.79 4.74 10.51
CA GLY A 399 11.47 4.38 9.98
C GLY A 399 10.52 5.59 9.89
N VAL A 400 10.44 6.39 10.95
CA VAL A 400 9.65 7.63 10.97
C VAL A 400 10.18 8.63 9.95
N GLY A 401 11.50 8.79 9.83
CA GLY A 401 12.13 9.68 8.84
C GLY A 401 11.82 9.28 7.41
N LEU A 402 11.83 7.98 7.11
CA LEU A 402 11.43 7.42 5.83
C LEU A 402 9.97 7.78 5.51
N LEU A 403 9.06 7.59 6.46
CA LEU A 403 7.61 7.80 6.28
C LEU A 403 7.14 9.24 6.50
N SER A 404 7.99 10.15 6.95
CA SER A 404 7.58 11.53 7.25
C SER A 404 7.13 12.30 5.99
N THR A 405 7.66 11.99 4.81
CA THR A 405 7.19 12.57 3.54
C THR A 405 6.04 11.80 2.88
N LEU A 406 5.41 10.85 3.60
CA LEU A 406 4.38 9.97 3.03
C LEU A 406 3.26 10.73 2.34
N GLY A 407 2.84 11.89 2.86
CA GLY A 407 1.74 12.67 2.30
C GLY A 407 1.90 13.02 0.81
N ILE A 408 3.13 13.26 0.35
CA ILE A 408 3.41 13.53 -1.08
C ILE A 408 3.79 12.26 -1.86
N THR A 409 4.47 11.30 -1.22
CA THR A 409 4.79 10.03 -1.87
C THR A 409 3.51 9.25 -2.22
N LEU A 410 2.56 9.20 -1.30
CA LEU A 410 1.25 8.59 -1.56
C LEU A 410 0.43 9.41 -2.56
N ALA A 411 0.63 10.73 -2.65
CA ALA A 411 -0.02 11.53 -3.67
C ALA A 411 0.41 11.15 -5.09
N THR A 412 1.69 10.79 -5.28
CA THR A 412 2.20 10.30 -6.57
C THR A 412 1.75 8.87 -6.87
N ASP A 413 1.49 8.08 -5.83
CA ASP A 413 1.03 6.69 -5.96
C ASP A 413 -0.47 6.65 -6.33
N ALA A 414 -1.32 7.30 -5.52
CA ALA A 414 -2.76 7.41 -5.74
C ALA A 414 -3.15 8.24 -6.99
N TYR A 415 -2.19 8.93 -7.60
CA TYR A 415 -2.36 9.56 -8.91
C TYR A 415 -2.54 8.52 -10.03
N GLY A 416 -1.83 7.38 -9.96
CA GLY A 416 -1.80 6.36 -11.00
C GLY A 416 -3.19 5.79 -11.32
N PRO A 417 -3.90 5.22 -10.34
CA PRO A 417 -5.24 4.66 -10.56
C PRO A 417 -6.26 5.67 -11.11
N VAL A 418 -6.10 6.96 -10.78
CA VAL A 418 -6.96 8.03 -11.30
C VAL A 418 -6.69 8.31 -12.77
N ALA A 419 -5.42 8.24 -13.19
CA ALA A 419 -5.01 8.39 -14.58
C ALA A 419 -5.43 7.19 -15.43
N ASP A 420 -5.28 5.98 -14.88
CA ASP A 420 -5.70 4.72 -15.50
C ASP A 420 -7.21 4.72 -15.80
N ASN A 421 -8.03 4.98 -14.77
CA ASN A 421 -9.48 5.10 -14.96
C ASN A 421 -9.88 6.24 -15.90
N ALA A 422 -9.10 7.32 -15.97
CA ALA A 422 -9.37 8.38 -16.94
C ALA A 422 -9.17 7.88 -18.38
N GLY A 423 -8.17 7.02 -18.61
CA GLY A 423 -7.98 6.31 -19.86
C GLY A 423 -9.14 5.37 -20.17
N GLY A 424 -9.54 4.54 -19.20
CA GLY A 424 -10.69 3.64 -19.37
C GLY A 424 -11.98 4.38 -19.71
N ILE A 425 -12.25 5.50 -19.05
CA ILE A 425 -13.41 6.35 -19.37
C ILE A 425 -13.28 6.97 -20.77
N ALA A 426 -12.08 7.39 -21.19
CA ALA A 426 -11.87 7.97 -22.52
C ALA A 426 -12.17 6.94 -23.63
N GLU A 427 -11.76 5.69 -23.46
CA GLU A 427 -12.02 4.60 -24.40
C GLU A 427 -13.50 4.21 -24.42
N GLN A 428 -14.10 3.96 -23.25
CA GLN A 428 -15.52 3.60 -23.12
C GLN A 428 -16.46 4.70 -23.64
N ALA A 429 -16.07 5.96 -23.50
CA ALA A 429 -16.82 7.11 -24.02
C ALA A 429 -16.54 7.38 -25.51
N GLN A 430 -15.58 6.67 -26.13
CA GLN A 430 -15.15 6.85 -27.52
C GLN A 430 -14.76 8.30 -27.82
N LEU A 431 -13.94 8.88 -26.94
CA LEU A 431 -13.39 10.22 -27.14
C LEU A 431 -12.36 10.24 -28.28
N ASP A 432 -11.93 11.43 -28.68
CA ASP A 432 -10.90 11.57 -29.71
C ASP A 432 -9.61 10.81 -29.32
N PRO A 433 -8.92 10.14 -30.26
CA PRO A 433 -7.72 9.34 -29.96
C PRO A 433 -6.61 10.12 -29.24
N GLU A 434 -6.54 11.44 -29.44
CA GLU A 434 -5.58 12.31 -28.74
C GLU A 434 -5.84 12.33 -27.22
N VAL A 435 -7.10 12.19 -26.78
CA VAL A 435 -7.44 12.09 -25.35
C VAL A 435 -6.90 10.81 -24.76
N ARG A 436 -7.08 9.67 -25.45
CA ARG A 436 -6.53 8.37 -25.02
C ARG A 436 -5.01 8.40 -24.99
N GLN A 437 -4.34 9.01 -25.98
CA GLN A 437 -2.88 9.17 -25.98
C GLN A 437 -2.38 9.99 -24.77
N ARG A 438 -3.09 11.07 -24.40
CA ARG A 438 -2.76 11.87 -23.22
C ARG A 438 -2.95 11.05 -21.94
N THR A 439 -4.05 10.31 -21.80
CA THR A 439 -4.29 9.47 -20.62
C THR A 439 -3.33 8.30 -20.54
N ASP A 440 -2.95 7.67 -21.66
CA ASP A 440 -1.95 6.59 -21.71
C ASP A 440 -0.58 7.08 -21.23
N ALA A 441 -0.20 8.32 -21.58
CA ALA A 441 1.03 8.93 -21.05
C ALA A 441 0.97 9.18 -19.54
N LEU A 442 -0.21 9.51 -19.01
CA LEU A 442 -0.44 9.71 -17.58
C LEU A 442 -0.49 8.38 -16.81
N ASP A 443 -1.07 7.34 -17.40
CA ASP A 443 -1.13 5.97 -16.91
C ASP A 443 0.28 5.36 -16.81
N ALA A 444 1.05 5.42 -17.89
CA ALA A 444 2.44 4.94 -17.88
C ALA A 444 3.29 5.59 -16.77
N LEU A 445 3.08 6.90 -16.55
CA LEU A 445 3.71 7.61 -15.43
C LEU A 445 3.25 7.04 -14.08
N GLY A 446 1.94 6.78 -13.96
CA GLY A 446 1.29 6.16 -12.81
C GLY A 446 1.85 4.78 -12.46
N ASN A 447 2.08 3.91 -13.44
CA ASN A 447 2.62 2.56 -13.20
C ASN A 447 4.04 2.61 -12.63
N THR A 448 4.85 3.57 -13.08
CA THR A 448 6.21 3.78 -12.56
C THR A 448 6.19 4.38 -11.14
N THR A 449 5.30 5.33 -10.86
CA THR A 449 5.17 5.91 -9.52
C THR A 449 4.56 4.92 -8.54
N ALA A 450 3.64 4.06 -8.98
CA ALA A 450 3.07 2.99 -8.18
C ALA A 450 4.10 1.93 -7.81
N ALA A 451 4.96 1.52 -8.75
CA ALA A 451 6.09 0.65 -8.43
C ALA A 451 7.01 1.27 -7.37
N THR A 452 7.33 2.56 -7.53
CA THR A 452 8.16 3.32 -6.58
C THR A 452 7.49 3.41 -5.20
N GLY A 453 6.18 3.68 -5.16
CA GLY A 453 5.37 3.74 -3.94
C GLY A 453 5.31 2.40 -3.21
N LYS A 454 5.10 1.31 -3.94
CA LYS A 454 5.17 -0.08 -3.41
C LYS A 454 6.55 -0.39 -2.85
N GLY A 455 7.63 -0.08 -3.58
CA GLY A 455 9.00 -0.25 -3.10
C GLY A 455 9.26 0.52 -1.81
N PHE A 456 8.81 1.77 -1.74
CA PHE A 456 8.86 2.60 -0.55
C PHE A 456 8.07 2.00 0.62
N ALA A 457 6.84 1.53 0.38
CA ALA A 457 6.01 0.88 1.39
C ALA A 457 6.70 -0.37 1.96
N ILE A 458 7.25 -1.22 1.10
CA ILE A 458 7.97 -2.44 1.49
C ILE A 458 9.25 -2.12 2.28
N GLY A 459 10.03 -1.12 1.84
CA GLY A 459 11.19 -0.62 2.57
C GLY A 459 10.85 -0.11 3.97
N SER A 460 9.76 0.67 4.07
CA SER A 460 9.26 1.18 5.33
C SER A 460 8.81 0.07 6.29
N ALA A 461 8.20 -0.99 5.73
CA ALA A 461 7.71 -2.10 6.51
C ALA A 461 8.84 -2.91 7.14
N ALA A 462 10.00 -3.05 6.49
CA ALA A 462 11.16 -3.72 7.08
C ALA A 462 11.69 -2.98 8.32
N LEU A 463 11.91 -1.66 8.22
CA LEU A 463 12.37 -0.84 9.35
C LEU A 463 11.32 -0.79 10.46
N THR A 464 10.05 -0.62 10.10
CA THR A 464 8.94 -0.56 11.07
C THR A 464 8.74 -1.90 11.78
N SER A 465 8.77 -3.02 11.06
CA SER A 465 8.63 -4.34 11.65
C SER A 465 9.79 -4.66 12.60
N LEU A 466 11.01 -4.22 12.28
CA LEU A 466 12.16 -4.36 13.18
C LEU A 466 12.02 -3.49 14.44
N ALA A 467 11.53 -2.26 14.30
CA ALA A 467 11.24 -1.39 15.44
C ALA A 467 10.13 -1.98 16.33
N LEU A 468 9.07 -2.51 15.73
CA LEU A 468 7.99 -3.21 16.44
C LEU A 468 8.48 -4.49 17.11
N LEU A 469 9.39 -5.24 16.47
CA LEU A 469 10.03 -6.41 17.06
C LEU A 469 10.85 -6.03 18.28
N ALA A 470 11.61 -4.93 18.22
CA ALA A 470 12.36 -4.43 19.37
C ALA A 470 11.43 -3.94 20.49
N ALA A 471 10.33 -3.26 20.15
CA ALA A 471 9.30 -2.86 21.10
C ALA A 471 8.67 -4.09 21.76
N TYR A 472 8.35 -5.13 20.97
CA TYR A 472 7.84 -6.41 21.46
C TYR A 472 8.83 -7.09 22.40
N ALA A 473 10.10 -7.21 22.00
CA ALA A 473 11.12 -7.83 22.83
C ALA A 473 11.24 -7.12 24.18
N THR A 474 11.14 -5.80 24.19
CA THR A 474 11.15 -5.02 25.41
C THR A 474 9.90 -5.25 26.26
N ALA A 475 8.71 -5.23 25.64
CA ALA A 475 7.45 -5.50 26.33
C ALA A 475 7.35 -6.93 26.89
N ALA A 476 7.96 -7.90 26.21
CA ALA A 476 8.01 -9.30 26.60
C ALA A 476 9.20 -9.64 27.54
N GLY A 477 9.99 -8.64 27.96
CA GLY A 477 11.13 -8.86 28.86
C GLY A 477 12.27 -9.70 28.27
N ILE A 478 12.38 -9.75 26.93
CA ILE A 478 13.39 -10.54 26.22
C ILE A 478 14.68 -9.73 26.10
N GLY A 479 15.70 -10.09 26.86
CA GLY A 479 17.02 -9.47 26.77
C GLY A 479 17.82 -9.91 25.53
N THR A 480 17.68 -11.18 25.14
CA THR A 480 18.37 -11.78 23.98
C THR A 480 17.44 -12.81 23.33
N VAL A 481 17.37 -12.80 22.00
CA VAL A 481 16.76 -13.90 21.22
C VAL A 481 17.88 -14.84 20.80
N ASP A 482 17.98 -16.01 21.44
CA ASP A 482 19.04 -16.97 21.12
C ASP A 482 18.62 -17.83 19.92
N LEU A 483 19.20 -17.53 18.76
CA LEU A 483 18.96 -18.28 17.51
C LEU A 483 19.46 -19.73 17.56
N LEU A 484 20.25 -20.13 18.56
CA LEU A 484 20.68 -21.52 18.74
C LEU A 484 19.73 -22.32 19.64
N LYS A 485 18.78 -21.67 20.31
CA LYS A 485 17.74 -22.34 21.07
C LYS A 485 16.79 -23.06 20.11
N HIS A 486 16.63 -24.37 20.32
CA HIS A 486 15.79 -25.25 19.50
C HIS A 486 14.38 -24.70 19.19
N THR A 487 13.66 -24.15 20.18
CA THR A 487 12.32 -23.57 19.96
C THR A 487 12.37 -22.28 19.16
N THR A 488 13.40 -21.46 19.35
CA THR A 488 13.63 -20.22 18.59
C THR A 488 13.93 -20.51 17.13
N ILE A 489 14.74 -21.52 16.82
CA ILE A 489 14.99 -21.97 15.44
C ILE A 489 13.69 -22.38 14.75
N VAL A 490 12.84 -23.16 15.43
CA VAL A 490 11.52 -23.53 14.91
C VAL A 490 10.69 -22.29 14.64
N GLY A 491 10.68 -21.33 15.57
CA GLY A 491 10.07 -20.01 15.39
C GLY A 491 10.53 -19.35 14.09
N VAL A 492 11.84 -19.21 13.88
CA VAL A 492 12.43 -18.60 12.67
C VAL A 492 11.98 -19.32 11.39
N LEU A 493 12.00 -20.65 11.36
CA LEU A 493 11.59 -21.42 10.19
C LEU A 493 10.10 -21.28 9.89
N VAL A 494 9.25 -21.28 10.92
CA VAL A 494 7.81 -21.01 10.79
C VAL A 494 7.60 -19.60 10.27
N GLY A 495 8.29 -18.61 10.84
CA GLY A 495 8.27 -17.23 10.40
C GLY A 495 8.63 -17.07 8.92
N ALA A 496 9.71 -17.71 8.47
CA ALA A 496 10.16 -17.66 7.08
C ALA A 496 9.17 -18.33 6.11
N MET A 497 8.43 -19.34 6.55
CA MET A 497 7.40 -20.03 5.75
C MET A 497 6.14 -19.17 5.55
N LEU A 498 5.73 -18.37 6.53
CA LEU A 498 4.47 -17.63 6.50
C LEU A 498 4.30 -16.71 5.28
N PRO A 499 5.30 -15.90 4.85
CA PRO A 499 5.21 -15.12 3.63
C PRO A 499 4.93 -15.96 2.37
N PHE A 500 5.60 -17.11 2.22
CA PHE A 500 5.38 -18.00 1.07
C PHE A 500 3.97 -18.58 1.07
N LEU A 501 3.50 -19.01 2.24
CA LEU A 501 2.15 -19.55 2.41
C LEU A 501 1.09 -18.49 2.11
N PHE A 502 1.30 -17.26 2.60
CA PHE A 502 0.44 -16.11 2.34
C PHE A 502 0.34 -15.83 0.85
N SER A 503 1.49 -15.66 0.17
CA SER A 503 1.54 -15.42 -1.27
C SER A 503 0.89 -16.54 -2.07
N ALA A 504 1.09 -17.80 -1.68
CA ALA A 504 0.46 -18.93 -2.36
C ALA A 504 -1.08 -18.89 -2.24
N PHE A 505 -1.61 -18.47 -1.09
CA PHE A 505 -3.06 -18.34 -0.90
C PHE A 505 -3.64 -17.18 -1.70
N THR A 506 -3.01 -16.01 -1.68
CA THR A 506 -3.48 -14.84 -2.43
C THR A 506 -3.39 -15.04 -3.94
N MET A 507 -2.30 -15.62 -4.45
CA MET A 507 -2.17 -15.93 -5.88
C MET A 507 -3.24 -16.94 -6.36
N LYS A 508 -3.47 -18.00 -5.58
CA LYS A 508 -4.51 -18.98 -5.91
C LYS A 508 -5.91 -18.39 -5.83
N ALA A 509 -6.16 -17.43 -4.92
CA ALA A 509 -7.42 -16.71 -4.83
C ALA A 509 -7.68 -15.88 -6.09
N VAL A 510 -6.71 -15.08 -6.53
CA VAL A 510 -6.81 -14.30 -7.79
C VAL A 510 -7.09 -15.24 -8.96
N GLY A 511 -6.34 -16.33 -9.11
CA GLY A 511 -6.55 -17.27 -10.21
C GLY A 511 -7.96 -17.90 -10.25
N ARG A 512 -8.53 -18.25 -9.09
CA ARG A 512 -9.92 -18.76 -9.01
C ARG A 512 -10.95 -17.70 -9.36
N ALA A 513 -10.76 -16.48 -8.85
CA ALA A 513 -11.68 -15.36 -9.11
C ALA A 513 -11.62 -14.92 -10.57
N ALA A 514 -10.42 -14.77 -11.15
CA ALA A 514 -10.20 -14.45 -12.55
C ALA A 514 -10.88 -15.47 -13.48
N MET A 515 -10.72 -16.77 -13.22
CA MET A 515 -11.38 -17.81 -14.03
C MET A 515 -12.91 -17.72 -14.01
N SER A 516 -13.49 -17.22 -12.91
CA SER A 516 -14.93 -17.02 -12.83
C SER A 516 -15.37 -15.86 -13.75
N ILE A 517 -14.58 -14.78 -13.80
CA ILE A 517 -14.81 -13.64 -14.68
C ILE A 517 -14.58 -14.01 -16.15
N VAL A 518 -13.48 -14.72 -16.46
CA VAL A 518 -13.21 -15.25 -17.82
C VAL A 518 -14.41 -16.02 -18.37
N ASN A 519 -14.97 -16.92 -17.55
CA ASN A 519 -16.11 -17.73 -17.97
C ASN A 519 -17.37 -16.88 -18.20
N GLU A 520 -17.57 -15.85 -17.40
CA GLU A 520 -18.70 -14.93 -17.56
C GLU A 520 -18.55 -14.03 -18.79
N VAL A 521 -17.37 -13.46 -19.02
CA VAL A 521 -17.08 -12.65 -20.23
C VAL A 521 -17.29 -13.50 -21.49
N ARG A 522 -16.76 -14.74 -21.52
CA ARG A 522 -16.99 -15.69 -22.62
C ARG A 522 -18.47 -16.03 -22.80
N ARG A 523 -19.20 -16.20 -21.69
CA ARG A 523 -20.64 -16.49 -21.73
C ARG A 523 -21.38 -15.35 -22.39
N GLN A 524 -21.14 -14.11 -21.97
CA GLN A 524 -21.80 -12.93 -22.54
C GLN A 524 -21.46 -12.72 -24.01
N PHE A 525 -20.19 -12.83 -24.42
CA PHE A 525 -19.80 -12.74 -25.82
C PHE A 525 -20.45 -13.81 -26.71
N ARG A 526 -20.72 -15.00 -26.17
CA ARG A 526 -21.38 -16.08 -26.90
C ARG A 526 -22.90 -15.96 -26.92
N GLU A 527 -23.50 -15.54 -25.81
CA GLU A 527 -24.95 -15.67 -25.58
C GLU A 527 -25.74 -14.38 -25.80
N ILE A 528 -25.11 -13.19 -25.69
CA ILE A 528 -25.78 -11.90 -25.89
C ILE A 528 -25.66 -11.49 -27.37
N PRO A 529 -26.75 -11.57 -28.17
CA PRO A 529 -26.68 -11.23 -29.59
C PRO A 529 -26.43 -9.73 -29.78
N GLY A 530 -25.54 -9.35 -30.70
CA GLY A 530 -25.25 -7.95 -31.00
C GLY A 530 -24.18 -7.31 -30.11
N LEU A 531 -23.65 -8.01 -29.10
CA LEU A 531 -22.67 -7.46 -28.16
C LEU A 531 -21.31 -7.20 -28.84
N MET A 532 -20.77 -8.19 -29.55
CA MET A 532 -19.48 -8.06 -30.24
C MET A 532 -19.54 -7.05 -31.41
N GLU A 533 -20.72 -6.92 -32.02
CA GLU A 533 -21.01 -5.92 -33.04
C GLU A 533 -21.20 -4.50 -32.46
N GLY A 534 -21.27 -4.34 -31.13
CA GLY A 534 -21.46 -3.05 -30.45
C GLY A 534 -22.91 -2.52 -30.51
N ASN A 535 -23.88 -3.37 -30.84
CA ASN A 535 -25.30 -3.01 -30.94
C ASN A 535 -26.07 -3.22 -29.62
N THR A 536 -25.47 -3.86 -28.63
CA THR A 536 -26.09 -4.18 -27.33
C THR A 536 -25.09 -3.95 -26.22
N GLU A 537 -25.55 -3.40 -25.10
CA GLU A 537 -24.71 -3.18 -23.91
C GLU A 537 -24.47 -4.49 -23.16
N PRO A 538 -23.25 -4.73 -22.66
CA PRO A 538 -22.96 -5.88 -21.80
C PRO A 538 -23.60 -5.75 -20.41
N ASP A 539 -23.72 -6.88 -19.70
CA ASP A 539 -24.06 -6.87 -18.28
C ASP A 539 -22.80 -6.72 -17.42
N TYR A 540 -22.47 -5.47 -17.10
CA TYR A 540 -21.36 -5.13 -16.21
C TYR A 540 -21.60 -5.56 -14.75
N THR A 541 -22.86 -5.66 -14.33
CA THR A 541 -23.22 -5.87 -12.92
C THR A 541 -22.82 -7.26 -12.47
N GLU A 542 -23.01 -8.26 -13.34
CA GLU A 542 -22.66 -9.65 -13.03
C GLU A 542 -21.14 -9.81 -12.80
N CYS A 543 -20.28 -9.20 -13.63
CA CYS A 543 -18.83 -9.23 -13.42
C CYS A 543 -18.42 -8.57 -12.09
N VAL A 544 -19.00 -7.42 -11.74
CA VAL A 544 -18.75 -6.74 -10.46
C VAL A 544 -19.20 -7.62 -9.29
N ASP A 545 -20.36 -8.28 -9.39
CA ASP A 545 -20.88 -9.15 -8.34
C ASP A 545 -20.04 -10.43 -8.16
N ILE A 546 -19.56 -11.03 -9.25
CA ILE A 546 -18.65 -12.18 -9.24
C ILE A 546 -17.33 -11.79 -8.57
N ALA A 547 -16.70 -10.69 -9.01
CA ALA A 547 -15.47 -10.17 -8.43
C ALA A 547 -15.63 -9.91 -6.92
N THR A 548 -16.74 -9.26 -6.53
CA THR A 548 -17.06 -8.96 -5.12
C THR A 548 -17.16 -10.23 -4.28
N LYS A 549 -17.98 -11.20 -4.70
CA LYS A 549 -18.19 -12.44 -3.95
C LYS A 549 -16.90 -13.25 -3.84
N GLY A 550 -16.11 -13.29 -4.92
CA GLY A 550 -14.81 -13.96 -4.96
C GLY A 550 -13.83 -13.34 -3.95
N ALA A 551 -13.60 -12.03 -4.05
CA ALA A 551 -12.70 -11.30 -3.17
C ALA A 551 -13.04 -11.45 -1.68
N LEU A 552 -14.30 -11.23 -1.31
CA LEU A 552 -14.73 -11.28 0.09
C LEU A 552 -14.60 -12.66 0.72
N ARG A 553 -14.81 -13.72 -0.06
CA ARG A 553 -14.65 -15.10 0.42
C ARG A 553 -13.18 -15.46 0.59
N GLU A 554 -12.36 -15.09 -0.38
CA GLU A 554 -10.98 -15.54 -0.48
C GLU A 554 -10.02 -14.77 0.44
N MET A 555 -10.34 -13.52 0.81
CA MET A 555 -9.52 -12.72 1.73
C MET A 555 -9.51 -13.24 3.18
N ILE A 556 -10.47 -14.07 3.57
CA ILE A 556 -10.64 -14.53 4.96
C ILE A 556 -9.44 -15.35 5.43
N VAL A 557 -8.99 -16.32 4.62
CA VAL A 557 -7.93 -17.25 5.03
C VAL A 557 -6.57 -16.53 5.24
N PRO A 558 -6.07 -15.71 4.29
CA PRO A 558 -4.85 -14.94 4.51
C PRO A 558 -4.97 -13.98 5.70
N GLY A 559 -6.14 -13.34 5.89
CA GLY A 559 -6.37 -12.41 6.98
C GLY A 559 -6.35 -13.06 8.37
N VAL A 560 -7.06 -14.18 8.54
CA VAL A 560 -7.07 -14.94 9.80
C VAL A 560 -5.68 -15.48 10.11
N MET A 561 -4.94 -15.96 9.10
CA MET A 561 -3.59 -16.47 9.29
C MET A 561 -2.65 -15.44 9.92
N ALA A 562 -2.73 -14.18 9.49
CA ALA A 562 -1.85 -13.11 9.98
C ALA A 562 -2.04 -12.80 11.48
N VAL A 563 -3.26 -12.95 12.01
CA VAL A 563 -3.56 -12.76 13.44
C VAL A 563 -3.35 -14.04 14.23
N ALA A 564 -3.74 -15.19 13.68
CA ALA A 564 -3.66 -16.47 14.38
C ALA A 564 -2.21 -16.96 14.56
N ALA A 565 -1.32 -16.71 13.59
CA ALA A 565 0.07 -17.17 13.64
C ALA A 565 0.85 -16.66 14.87
N PRO A 566 0.94 -15.34 15.16
CA PRO A 566 1.64 -14.85 16.34
C PRO A 566 1.01 -15.35 17.65
N LEU A 567 -0.32 -15.42 17.73
CA LEU A 567 -1.02 -15.96 18.90
C LEU A 567 -0.69 -17.44 19.13
N ALA A 568 -0.75 -18.26 18.07
CA ALA A 568 -0.44 -19.68 18.15
C ALA A 568 1.01 -19.92 18.57
N VAL A 569 1.97 -19.20 17.98
CA VAL A 569 3.39 -19.35 18.36
C VAL A 569 3.64 -18.85 19.78
N GLY A 570 3.05 -17.73 20.19
CA GLY A 570 3.16 -17.20 21.55
C GLY A 570 2.65 -18.16 22.62
N PHE A 571 1.44 -18.72 22.44
CA PHE A 571 0.87 -19.67 23.41
C PHE A 571 1.51 -21.06 23.38
N ILE A 572 2.00 -21.52 22.22
CA ILE A 572 2.55 -22.88 22.09
C ILE A 572 4.04 -22.89 22.44
N LEU A 573 4.83 -22.00 21.85
CA LEU A 573 6.30 -22.00 21.89
C LEU A 573 6.91 -20.91 22.77
N GLY A 574 6.10 -19.97 23.26
CA GLY A 574 6.53 -18.89 24.15
C GLY A 574 7.11 -17.66 23.44
N VAL A 575 7.37 -16.62 24.24
CA VAL A 575 7.70 -15.27 23.77
C VAL A 575 9.02 -15.19 22.98
N GLU A 576 10.04 -15.96 23.36
CA GLU A 576 11.31 -15.95 22.64
C GLU A 576 11.19 -16.57 21.24
N SER A 577 10.44 -17.68 21.14
CA SER A 577 10.17 -18.37 19.87
C SER A 577 9.30 -17.52 18.94
N LEU A 578 8.36 -16.75 19.51
CA LEU A 578 7.60 -15.74 18.78
C LEU A 578 8.53 -14.63 18.25
N GLY A 579 9.52 -14.19 19.03
CA GLY A 579 10.59 -13.31 18.54
C GLY A 579 11.33 -13.90 17.34
N GLY A 580 11.68 -15.18 17.40
CA GLY A 580 12.25 -15.92 16.26
C GLY A 580 11.34 -15.91 15.02
N MET A 581 10.04 -16.15 15.19
CA MET A 581 9.05 -16.08 14.10
C MET A 581 9.00 -14.71 13.45
N LEU A 582 9.02 -13.63 14.24
CA LEU A 582 9.06 -12.27 13.70
C LEU A 582 10.34 -12.03 12.88
N ILE A 583 11.52 -12.43 13.37
CA ILE A 583 12.79 -12.34 12.62
C ILE A 583 12.70 -13.09 11.29
N GLY A 584 12.26 -14.36 11.32
CA GLY A 584 12.14 -15.20 10.12
C GLY A 584 11.16 -14.61 9.10
N SER A 585 10.03 -14.11 9.59
CA SER A 585 9.00 -13.50 8.74
C SER A 585 9.51 -12.23 8.05
N VAL A 586 10.16 -11.32 8.78
CA VAL A 586 10.74 -10.11 8.21
C VAL A 586 11.82 -10.44 7.19
N GLY A 587 12.74 -11.36 7.51
CA GLY A 587 13.83 -11.75 6.62
C GLY A 587 13.35 -12.33 5.28
N ALA A 588 12.40 -13.27 5.31
CA ALA A 588 11.86 -13.88 4.09
C ALA A 588 10.85 -12.97 3.38
N GLY A 589 9.94 -12.36 4.14
CA GLY A 589 8.81 -11.59 3.61
C GLY A 589 9.24 -10.29 2.96
N PHE A 590 10.25 -9.60 3.50
CA PHE A 590 10.79 -8.39 2.88
C PHE A 590 11.36 -8.69 1.48
N MET A 591 12.19 -9.73 1.38
CA MET A 591 12.80 -10.15 0.11
C MET A 591 11.74 -10.59 -0.90
N LEU A 592 10.77 -11.38 -0.45
CA LEU A 592 9.69 -11.87 -1.30
C LEU A 592 8.79 -10.71 -1.79
N ALA A 593 8.48 -9.75 -0.93
CA ALA A 593 7.66 -8.59 -1.28
C ALA A 593 8.31 -7.74 -2.38
N ILE A 594 9.61 -7.43 -2.26
CA ILE A 594 10.35 -6.68 -3.28
C ILE A 594 10.41 -7.47 -4.58
N MET A 595 10.78 -8.76 -4.51
CA MET A 595 10.86 -9.61 -5.69
C MET A 595 9.53 -9.63 -6.45
N MET A 596 8.42 -9.83 -5.75
CA MET A 596 7.09 -9.89 -6.37
C MET A 596 6.68 -8.52 -6.96
N ALA A 597 6.82 -7.45 -6.18
CA ALA A 597 6.45 -6.11 -6.63
C ALA A 597 7.26 -5.66 -7.85
N THR A 598 8.58 -5.90 -7.86
CA THR A 598 9.43 -5.55 -8.99
C THR A 598 9.15 -6.44 -10.19
N ALA A 599 9.11 -7.78 -10.03
CA ALA A 599 8.86 -8.66 -11.17
C ALA A 599 7.56 -8.33 -11.90
N GLY A 600 6.48 -8.12 -11.14
CA GLY A 600 5.19 -7.67 -11.70
C GLY A 600 5.28 -6.32 -12.41
N GLY A 601 5.90 -5.32 -11.78
CA GLY A 601 6.07 -4.00 -12.41
C GLY A 601 6.96 -4.03 -13.67
N THR A 602 7.97 -4.89 -13.71
CA THR A 602 8.83 -5.07 -14.89
C THR A 602 8.07 -5.75 -16.03
N TRP A 603 7.22 -6.76 -15.76
CA TRP A 603 6.42 -7.41 -16.80
C TRP A 603 5.42 -6.44 -17.44
N ASP A 604 4.72 -5.65 -16.63
CA ASP A 604 3.77 -4.65 -17.10
C ASP A 604 4.43 -3.59 -17.99
N ASN A 605 5.53 -3.01 -17.52
CA ASN A 605 6.24 -2.01 -18.30
C ASN A 605 6.95 -2.59 -19.51
N ALA A 606 7.32 -3.88 -19.49
CA ALA A 606 7.79 -4.57 -20.68
C ALA A 606 6.68 -4.74 -21.73
N LYS A 607 5.44 -5.06 -21.31
CA LYS A 607 4.25 -5.05 -22.18
C LYS A 607 4.03 -3.66 -22.78
N LYS A 608 3.97 -2.60 -21.96
CA LYS A 608 3.79 -1.22 -22.45
C LYS A 608 4.92 -0.79 -23.41
N TYR A 609 6.16 -1.22 -23.18
CA TYR A 609 7.26 -0.96 -24.12
C TYR A 609 7.03 -1.60 -25.50
N VAL A 610 6.52 -2.82 -25.55
CA VAL A 610 6.12 -3.46 -26.82
C VAL A 610 4.95 -2.70 -27.46
N GLU A 611 3.96 -2.27 -26.68
CA GLU A 611 2.79 -1.53 -27.16
C GLU A 611 3.14 -0.20 -27.83
N LEU A 612 4.24 0.45 -27.43
CA LEU A 612 4.79 1.67 -28.06
C LEU A 612 5.38 1.43 -29.46
N GLY A 613 5.31 0.20 -29.98
CA GLY A 613 5.73 -0.15 -31.34
C GLY A 613 7.07 -0.89 -31.41
N HIS A 614 7.72 -1.12 -30.27
CA HIS A 614 8.91 -1.96 -30.21
C HIS A 614 8.54 -3.43 -30.47
N PHE A 615 9.45 -4.19 -31.09
CA PHE A 615 9.32 -5.64 -31.32
C PHE A 615 8.03 -6.07 -32.05
N GLY A 616 7.44 -5.19 -32.86
CA GLY A 616 6.27 -5.49 -33.69
C GLY A 616 4.95 -4.86 -33.20
N GLY A 617 4.92 -4.25 -32.01
CA GLY A 617 3.75 -3.49 -31.56
C GLY A 617 2.55 -4.34 -31.14
N LYS A 618 1.42 -3.66 -30.87
CA LYS A 618 0.15 -4.29 -30.47
C LYS A 618 -0.28 -5.37 -31.46
N GLY A 619 -0.68 -6.53 -30.92
CA GLY A 619 -1.17 -7.69 -31.69
C GLY A 619 -0.11 -8.63 -32.24
N SER A 620 1.18 -8.28 -32.15
CA SER A 620 2.30 -9.17 -32.50
C SER A 620 2.43 -10.36 -31.55
N ASP A 621 3.19 -11.39 -31.94
CA ASP A 621 3.47 -12.53 -31.07
C ASP A 621 4.28 -12.11 -29.82
N ALA A 622 5.18 -11.14 -29.98
CA ALA A 622 5.92 -10.51 -28.88
C ALA A 622 4.96 -9.81 -27.90
N HIS A 623 3.96 -9.08 -28.42
CA HIS A 623 2.94 -8.44 -27.58
C HIS A 623 2.13 -9.47 -26.79
N LYS A 624 1.68 -10.56 -27.42
CA LYS A 624 0.96 -11.63 -26.72
C LYS A 624 1.81 -12.27 -25.61
N ALA A 625 3.09 -12.52 -25.88
CA ALA A 625 4.02 -13.05 -24.89
C ALA A 625 4.25 -12.09 -23.71
N ALA A 626 4.30 -10.78 -23.98
CA ALA A 626 4.44 -9.77 -22.93
C ALA A 626 3.16 -9.65 -22.08
N VAL A 627 1.98 -9.71 -22.70
CA VAL A 627 0.69 -9.74 -21.99
C VAL A 627 0.59 -10.97 -21.07
N GLU A 628 1.01 -12.16 -21.52
CA GLU A 628 1.04 -13.34 -20.65
C GLU A 628 1.98 -13.17 -19.44
N GLY A 629 3.11 -12.47 -19.61
CA GLY A 629 4.00 -12.12 -18.51
C GLY A 629 3.34 -11.16 -17.51
N ASP A 630 2.62 -10.16 -18.00
CA ASP A 630 1.91 -9.19 -17.17
C ASP A 630 0.78 -9.83 -16.36
N VAL A 631 -0.01 -10.71 -16.99
CA VAL A 631 -1.07 -11.49 -16.32
C VAL A 631 -0.52 -12.33 -15.15
N VAL A 632 0.72 -12.82 -15.25
CA VAL A 632 1.41 -13.49 -14.13
C VAL A 632 1.86 -12.48 -13.07
N GLY A 633 2.27 -11.28 -13.51
CA GLY A 633 2.74 -10.17 -12.69
C GLY A 633 1.65 -9.46 -11.88
N ASP A 634 0.41 -9.44 -12.33
CA ASP A 634 -0.73 -8.80 -11.67
C ASP A 634 -0.95 -9.28 -10.22
N PRO A 635 -1.13 -10.58 -9.94
CA PRO A 635 -1.25 -11.06 -8.57
C PRO A 635 0.05 -10.86 -7.75
N PHE A 636 1.20 -10.67 -8.42
CA PHE A 636 2.47 -10.38 -7.75
C PHE A 636 2.51 -8.92 -7.26
N LYS A 637 2.24 -7.95 -8.14
CA LYS A 637 2.43 -6.51 -7.88
C LYS A 637 1.25 -5.84 -7.19
N ASP A 638 0.04 -6.41 -7.26
CA ASP A 638 -1.17 -5.73 -6.76
C ASP A 638 -1.91 -6.48 -5.65
N THR A 639 -1.70 -7.79 -5.51
CA THR A 639 -2.30 -8.57 -4.42
C THR A 639 -1.26 -9.04 -3.42
N SER A 640 -0.33 -9.90 -3.84
CA SER A 640 0.50 -10.66 -2.90
C SER A 640 1.66 -9.84 -2.38
N GLY A 641 2.48 -9.27 -3.26
CA GLY A 641 3.69 -8.52 -2.91
C GLY A 641 3.43 -7.35 -1.95
N PRO A 642 2.49 -6.44 -2.25
CA PRO A 642 2.14 -5.35 -1.33
C PRO A 642 1.56 -5.86 -0.01
N SER A 643 0.67 -6.86 -0.03
CA SER A 643 0.03 -7.37 1.20
C SER A 643 1.01 -8.04 2.17
N LEU A 644 2.16 -8.55 1.67
CA LEU A 644 3.22 -9.06 2.53
C LEU A 644 3.76 -7.99 3.47
N ASN A 645 3.83 -6.73 3.04
CA ASN A 645 4.33 -5.67 3.92
C ASN A 645 3.42 -5.53 5.17
N ILE A 646 2.09 -5.69 4.99
CA ILE A 646 1.09 -5.56 6.04
C ILE A 646 1.13 -6.78 6.93
N LEU A 647 1.29 -7.98 6.35
CA LEU A 647 1.46 -9.22 7.09
C LEU A 647 2.58 -9.09 8.13
N LEU A 648 3.75 -8.57 7.74
CA LEU A 648 4.90 -8.42 8.64
C LEU A 648 4.60 -7.46 9.80
N LYS A 649 4.07 -6.27 9.49
CA LYS A 649 3.76 -5.26 10.50
C LYS A 649 2.62 -5.72 11.42
N LEU A 650 1.58 -6.34 10.87
CA LEU A 650 0.45 -6.87 11.64
C LEU A 650 0.91 -7.97 12.61
N MET A 651 1.73 -8.93 12.18
CA MET A 651 2.24 -9.96 13.09
C MET A 651 3.08 -9.34 14.21
N ALA A 652 3.89 -8.33 13.91
CA ALA A 652 4.71 -7.64 14.91
C ALA A 652 3.87 -6.83 15.91
N ILE A 653 2.87 -6.06 15.44
CA ILE A 653 2.01 -5.27 16.34
C ILE A 653 1.07 -6.15 17.17
N VAL A 654 0.55 -7.26 16.62
CA VAL A 654 -0.21 -8.25 17.39
C VAL A 654 0.67 -8.85 18.49
N SER A 655 1.91 -9.20 18.17
CA SER A 655 2.85 -9.73 19.16
C SER A 655 3.13 -8.70 20.26
N LEU A 656 3.33 -7.43 19.91
CA LEU A 656 3.52 -6.34 20.88
C LEU A 656 2.31 -6.16 21.80
N VAL A 657 1.10 -6.08 21.24
CA VAL A 657 -0.13 -5.85 22.01
C VAL A 657 -0.43 -7.03 22.94
N PHE A 658 -0.20 -8.27 22.50
CA PHE A 658 -0.43 -9.47 23.31
C PHE A 658 0.75 -9.85 24.22
N ALA A 659 1.85 -9.10 24.21
CA ALA A 659 3.02 -9.41 25.04
C ALA A 659 2.69 -9.61 26.53
N PRO A 660 1.86 -8.76 27.19
CA PRO A 660 1.49 -8.98 28.59
C PRO A 660 0.76 -10.31 28.83
N VAL A 661 -0.12 -10.70 27.91
CA VAL A 661 -0.90 -11.95 27.99
C VAL A 661 0.02 -13.17 27.92
N PHE A 662 1.02 -13.13 27.03
CA PHE A 662 1.97 -14.24 26.90
C PHE A 662 2.85 -14.42 28.14
N LEU A 663 3.07 -13.37 28.93
CA LEU A 663 3.86 -13.45 30.17
C LEU A 663 3.09 -14.10 31.32
N GLU A 664 1.76 -13.98 31.33
CA GLU A 664 0.89 -14.60 32.33
C GLU A 664 0.61 -16.09 32.07
N VAL A 665 0.83 -16.57 30.84
CA VAL A 665 0.52 -17.95 30.43
C VAL A 665 1.80 -18.78 30.29
N THR A 666 1.85 -19.92 30.99
CA THR A 666 2.89 -20.93 30.73
C THR A 666 2.72 -21.53 29.33
N PRO A 667 3.73 -21.42 28.44
CA PRO A 667 3.68 -21.99 27.09
C PRO A 667 3.37 -23.48 27.09
N LEU A 668 2.66 -23.96 26.07
CA LEU A 668 2.28 -25.38 25.98
C LEU A 668 3.51 -26.30 25.92
N ILE A 669 4.57 -25.87 25.24
CA ILE A 669 5.80 -26.69 25.10
C ILE A 669 6.50 -26.92 26.44
N ASP A 670 6.36 -26.02 27.41
CA ASP A 670 6.95 -26.18 28.74
C ASP A 670 6.14 -27.13 29.64
N LYS A 671 4.95 -27.54 29.18
CA LYS A 671 4.07 -28.52 29.86
C LYS A 671 4.26 -29.95 29.35
N ILE A 672 4.98 -30.13 28.24
CA ILE A 672 5.28 -31.41 27.59
C ILE A 672 6.70 -31.81 27.96
#